data_AF-A0AAD5DM91-F1
#
_entry.id   AF-A0AAD5DM91-F1
#
_cell.length_a   1.000
_cell.length_b   1.000
_cell.length_c   1.000
_cell.angle_alpha   90.00
_cell.angle_beta   90.00
_cell.angle_gamma   90.00
#
_symmetry.space_group_name_H-M   'P 1'
#
loop_
_entity.id
_entity.type
_entity.pdbx_description
1 polymer ?
#
loop_
_entity_poly.entity_id
_entity_poly.type
_entity_poly.pdbx_seq_one_letter_code
_entity_poly.pdbx_strand_id
1 'polypeptide(L)'
;MAPGTGGKDGGASGAADVPLSTAAVARRLFPLYLTHINQGILVTMPFVVAVYMVRDWEAADSGGAPVSEQAVGRATGFLAAVFCFAQLLTSFAWGSVSDRIGRKPVLVVGNISCVASAIWFGLAGSYWEAVAARTLGGALNAIILVEKAMIGEGLPSRADQATAFGLMSLCWGVGSLAGPVIGSLSSPCGTSAGQGSGLLCGEHGLLAARPYFLPCLVAGLLSAVATVLTITHLDETLPSRRAHAGGSGTGSTARYAPVPASEQAAAAAGAAAVQGGEVELHASLKHRRGDVQGLGGLADGGTSGSRPGSKLRAFRGDSARMAAVGSGGIAGAQRSKQPAVEEDGGSFPSSPASSGSDDFVVFSAVDLEAAPASHPPESLLPQAPWYRQRACITTLVGYGLIAFLFNVMEEVLPIFASAAVVQGGLGLTPSQLAPSLSFGGVVLMVYALKGFPRLMRRVGVVRALRLGLWMAAPMALSIPACSLFGGMPALTQASLFLAMGFKAVAGTSAFTACLILVNAAAPKDALGSVNGVGQTLASGVRGLGPALGGLMWGWSLSLSPAWLPHQYVPFGLMGLLALATDFVYRGLQMPEGEELSESSPPPFHPHPPTAIMDELSQRYGFTYEIAKADIDEKAIRHEDAQHLVLRLAHAKADAIRAKLQAAAGEAGQPLDGLLVTCDQVVLHEGQILEKPEDEAEARRYIAGYGRAPACTVGSVVLTDLASGASWEGVDVATIHFAPIPGDSVDRLIAEGEVFWCAGGLMVEHELVQPHVIRMDGSLDSVMGLDKQLLLRLLCAAGAAEEAAA
;
A
#
# COMPACT_ATOMS: atom_id res chain seq x y z
N MET A 1 -31.32 -28.64 50.75
CA MET A 1 -30.16 -29.31 50.12
C MET A 1 -30.37 -29.29 48.61
N ALA A 2 -29.30 -29.00 47.85
CA ALA A 2 -29.17 -28.91 46.39
C ALA A 2 -30.37 -29.17 45.45
N PRO A 3 -30.57 -28.28 44.46
CA PRO A 3 -31.00 -28.66 43.12
C PRO A 3 -29.83 -28.54 42.11
N GLY A 4 -29.68 -29.52 41.22
CA GLY A 4 -28.61 -29.57 40.23
C GLY A 4 -28.84 -28.65 39.02
N THR A 5 -27.76 -28.10 38.47
CA THR A 5 -27.77 -27.31 37.24
C THR A 5 -27.69 -28.23 36.01
N GLY A 6 -28.82 -28.39 35.32
CA GLY A 6 -28.84 -29.03 34.00
C GLY A 6 -28.15 -28.14 32.95
N GLY A 7 -27.44 -28.76 32.01
CA GLY A 7 -26.74 -28.06 30.93
C GLY A 7 -27.72 -27.38 29.96
N LYS A 8 -27.27 -26.26 29.39
CA LYS A 8 -27.80 -25.72 28.14
C LYS A 8 -26.68 -25.70 27.13
N ASP A 9 -26.84 -26.47 26.05
CA ASP A 9 -25.99 -26.37 24.88
C ASP A 9 -26.25 -25.03 24.18
N GLY A 10 -25.36 -24.07 24.42
CA GLY A 10 -25.36 -22.79 23.74
C GLY A 10 -24.67 -22.92 22.38
N GLY A 11 -25.47 -23.01 21.31
CA GLY A 11 -24.94 -22.93 19.94
C GLY A 11 -24.18 -21.62 19.72
N ALA A 12 -23.00 -21.70 19.10
CA ALA A 12 -22.14 -20.55 18.89
C ALA A 12 -22.71 -19.60 17.81
N SER A 13 -23.43 -18.56 18.23
CA SER A 13 -23.69 -17.39 17.40
C SER A 13 -22.38 -16.63 17.17
N GLY A 14 -22.03 -16.36 15.92
CA GLY A 14 -20.79 -15.67 15.57
C GLY A 14 -20.73 -14.27 16.18
N ALA A 15 -19.76 -14.04 17.07
CA ALA A 15 -19.40 -12.69 17.48
C ALA A 15 -18.72 -11.98 16.31
N ALA A 16 -19.12 -10.73 16.03
CA ALA A 16 -18.38 -9.87 15.13
C ALA A 16 -16.96 -9.65 15.70
N ASP A 17 -15.92 -9.90 14.91
CA ASP A 17 -14.52 -9.78 15.33
C ASP A 17 -14.16 -8.30 15.58
N VAL A 18 -14.35 -7.86 16.83
CA VAL A 18 -13.82 -6.58 17.34
C VAL A 18 -12.30 -6.54 17.09
N PRO A 19 -11.74 -5.47 16.48
CA PRO A 19 -10.31 -5.37 16.22
C PRO A 19 -9.48 -5.66 17.47
N LEU A 20 -8.46 -6.51 17.32
CA LEU A 20 -7.62 -6.92 18.43
C LEU A 20 -6.80 -5.73 18.93
N SER A 21 -6.72 -5.56 20.24
CA SER A 21 -5.78 -4.59 20.82
C SER A 21 -4.35 -4.89 20.35
N THR A 22 -3.53 -3.86 20.16
CA THR A 22 -2.14 -4.01 19.70
C THR A 22 -1.35 -5.02 20.56
N ALA A 23 -1.63 -5.08 21.87
CA ALA A 23 -1.04 -6.06 22.77
C ALA A 23 -1.50 -7.51 22.53
N ALA A 24 -2.75 -7.71 22.09
CA ALA A 24 -3.26 -9.03 21.70
C ALA A 24 -2.65 -9.49 20.36
N VAL A 25 -2.55 -8.61 19.36
CA VAL A 25 -1.83 -8.86 18.10
C VAL A 25 -0.36 -9.20 18.37
N ALA A 26 0.32 -8.38 19.18
CA ALA A 26 1.72 -8.57 19.58
C ALA A 26 1.95 -9.93 20.26
N ARG A 27 1.05 -10.35 21.16
CA ARG A 27 1.12 -11.64 21.86
C ARG A 27 0.86 -12.82 20.93
N ARG A 28 -0.14 -12.72 20.04
CA ARG A 28 -0.53 -13.79 19.11
C ARG A 28 0.56 -14.11 18.08
N LEU A 29 1.26 -13.09 17.60
CA LEU A 29 2.31 -13.24 16.58
C LEU A 29 3.73 -13.13 17.16
N PHE A 30 3.90 -13.28 18.48
CA PHE A 30 5.19 -13.12 19.16
C PHE A 30 6.35 -13.94 18.56
N PRO A 31 6.18 -15.22 18.16
CA PRO A 31 7.26 -15.98 17.50
C PRO A 31 7.69 -15.42 16.14
N LEU A 32 6.77 -14.80 15.40
CA LEU A 32 7.07 -14.11 14.13
C LEU A 32 7.85 -12.82 14.42
N TYR A 33 7.42 -12.00 15.37
CA TYR A 33 8.14 -10.78 15.74
C TYR A 33 9.57 -11.04 16.20
N LEU A 34 9.79 -12.08 17.00
CA LEU A 34 11.14 -12.47 17.41
C LEU A 34 11.99 -12.98 16.23
N THR A 35 11.38 -13.72 15.30
CA THR A 35 12.03 -14.13 14.05
C THR A 35 12.45 -12.91 13.23
N HIS A 36 11.58 -11.91 13.09
CA HIS A 36 11.85 -10.68 12.34
C HIS A 36 12.92 -9.80 13.00
N ILE A 37 12.97 -9.70 14.34
CA ILE A 37 14.08 -9.05 15.08
C ILE A 37 15.41 -9.72 14.71
N ASN A 38 15.45 -11.06 14.73
CA ASN A 38 16.66 -11.82 14.42
C ASN A 38 17.09 -11.69 12.96
N GLN A 39 16.16 -11.54 12.01
CA GLN A 39 16.51 -11.17 10.63
C GLN A 39 17.19 -9.80 10.56
N GLY A 40 16.67 -8.79 11.26
CA GLY A 40 17.31 -7.48 11.37
C GLY A 40 18.73 -7.56 11.95
N ILE A 41 18.95 -8.40 12.98
CA ILE A 41 20.29 -8.69 13.53
C ILE A 41 21.19 -9.32 12.46
N LEU A 42 20.76 -10.42 11.83
CA LEU A 42 21.57 -11.18 10.87
C LEU A 42 21.91 -10.41 9.59
N VAL A 43 21.11 -9.40 9.22
CA VAL A 43 21.39 -8.51 8.08
C VAL A 43 22.33 -7.37 8.47
N THR A 44 22.19 -6.78 9.67
CA THR A 44 22.95 -5.58 10.06
C THR A 44 24.26 -5.85 10.82
N MET A 45 24.36 -6.98 11.53
CA MET A 45 25.59 -7.42 12.21
C MET A 45 26.79 -7.62 11.24
N PRO A 46 26.61 -8.17 10.01
CA PRO A 46 27.68 -8.22 9.01
C PRO A 46 28.35 -6.88 8.68
N PHE A 47 27.67 -5.72 8.76
CA PHE A 47 28.30 -4.42 8.49
C PHE A 47 29.45 -4.09 9.44
N VAL A 48 29.47 -4.68 10.64
CA VAL A 48 30.55 -4.49 11.65
C VAL A 48 31.58 -5.63 11.62
N VAL A 49 31.38 -6.66 10.79
CA VAL A 49 32.16 -7.90 10.80
C VAL A 49 32.78 -8.24 9.45
N ALA A 50 31.99 -8.25 8.38
CA ALA A 50 32.42 -8.68 7.05
C ALA A 50 33.65 -7.91 6.55
N VAL A 51 33.65 -6.57 6.72
CA VAL A 51 34.76 -5.72 6.25
C VAL A 51 36.08 -5.96 7.00
N TYR A 52 36.02 -6.26 8.30
CA TYR A 52 37.21 -6.54 9.10
C TYR A 52 37.71 -7.97 8.83
N MET A 53 36.80 -8.92 8.73
CA MET A 53 37.11 -10.31 8.37
C MET A 53 37.76 -10.41 6.98
N VAL A 54 37.27 -9.65 6.00
CA VAL A 54 37.91 -9.50 4.68
C VAL A 54 39.29 -8.85 4.81
N ARG A 55 39.43 -7.76 5.58
CA ARG A 55 40.72 -7.09 5.79
C ARG A 55 41.77 -7.99 6.46
N ASP A 56 41.37 -8.85 7.39
CA ASP A 56 42.27 -9.80 8.06
C ASP A 56 42.76 -10.90 7.10
N TRP A 57 41.91 -11.41 6.20
CA TRP A 57 42.35 -12.33 5.14
C TRP A 57 43.28 -11.67 4.13
N GLU A 58 42.95 -10.46 3.67
CA GLU A 58 43.83 -9.69 2.78
C GLU A 58 45.19 -9.38 3.45
N ALA A 59 45.23 -9.16 4.77
CA ALA A 59 46.46 -8.98 5.54
C ALA A 59 47.27 -10.27 5.71
N ALA A 60 46.61 -11.44 5.79
CA ALA A 60 47.27 -12.73 5.82
C ALA A 60 47.86 -13.09 4.44
N ASP A 61 47.09 -12.88 3.37
CA ASP A 61 47.49 -13.15 1.99
C ASP A 61 48.56 -12.17 1.47
N SER A 62 48.62 -10.94 1.99
CA SER A 62 49.63 -9.95 1.60
C SER A 62 51.05 -10.25 2.10
N GLY A 63 51.23 -11.22 3.00
CA GLY A 63 52.54 -11.60 3.54
C GLY A 63 53.29 -10.48 4.25
N GLY A 64 52.57 -9.47 4.77
CA GLY A 64 53.14 -8.27 5.40
C GLY A 64 53.23 -7.04 4.49
N ALA A 65 52.81 -7.12 3.23
CA ALA A 65 52.61 -5.93 2.40
C ALA A 65 51.36 -5.12 2.86
N PRO A 66 51.30 -3.79 2.64
CA PRO A 66 50.14 -2.99 2.99
C PRO A 66 48.85 -3.50 2.34
N VAL A 67 47.77 -3.59 3.12
CA VAL A 67 46.48 -4.10 2.64
C VAL A 67 45.88 -3.20 1.56
N SER A 68 45.37 -3.82 0.49
CA SER A 68 44.70 -3.14 -0.60
C SER A 68 43.25 -2.81 -0.23
N GLU A 69 42.98 -1.54 0.11
CA GLU A 69 41.60 -1.07 0.37
C GLU A 69 40.68 -1.22 -0.85
N GLN A 70 41.25 -1.29 -2.06
CA GLN A 70 40.52 -1.60 -3.28
C GLN A 70 40.07 -3.07 -3.32
N ALA A 71 40.89 -4.01 -2.84
CA ALA A 71 40.52 -5.42 -2.73
C ALA A 71 39.49 -5.62 -1.60
N VAL A 72 39.75 -5.05 -0.41
CA VAL A 72 38.83 -5.09 0.74
C VAL A 72 37.44 -4.56 0.34
N GLY A 73 37.36 -3.40 -0.32
CA GLY A 73 36.08 -2.83 -0.75
C GLY A 73 35.31 -3.74 -1.71
N ARG A 74 35.98 -4.28 -2.75
CA ARG A 74 35.37 -5.20 -3.73
C ARG A 74 34.88 -6.49 -3.09
N ALA A 75 35.72 -7.12 -2.26
CA ALA A 75 35.43 -8.39 -1.61
C ALA A 75 34.32 -8.26 -0.55
N THR A 76 34.33 -7.18 0.24
CA THR A 76 33.26 -6.89 1.22
C THR A 76 31.92 -6.69 0.52
N GLY A 77 31.85 -5.83 -0.49
CA GLY A 77 30.61 -5.56 -1.22
C GLY A 77 30.05 -6.80 -1.93
N PHE A 78 30.91 -7.67 -2.46
CA PHE A 78 30.48 -8.96 -3.01
C PHE A 78 29.95 -9.90 -1.92
N LEU A 79 30.63 -10.03 -0.78
CA LEU A 79 30.24 -10.87 0.35
C LEU A 79 28.92 -10.44 1.00
N ALA A 80 28.63 -9.13 0.99
CA ALA A 80 27.32 -8.59 1.36
C ALA A 80 26.24 -8.94 0.32
N ALA A 81 26.53 -8.72 -0.97
CA ALA A 81 25.61 -8.93 -2.09
C ALA A 81 25.14 -10.39 -2.26
N VAL A 82 26.03 -11.38 -2.16
CA VAL A 82 25.71 -12.79 -2.49
C VAL A 82 24.55 -13.38 -1.69
N PHE A 83 24.34 -12.94 -0.45
CA PHE A 83 23.21 -13.40 0.37
C PHE A 83 21.87 -12.92 -0.21
N CYS A 84 21.72 -11.61 -0.39
CA CYS A 84 20.50 -11.00 -0.93
C CYS A 84 20.23 -11.44 -2.38
N PHE A 85 21.30 -11.64 -3.17
CA PHE A 85 21.19 -12.14 -4.54
C PHE A 85 20.74 -13.61 -4.60
N ALA A 86 21.30 -14.48 -3.75
CA ALA A 86 20.87 -15.88 -3.65
C ALA A 86 19.42 -16.00 -3.12
N GLN A 87 19.03 -15.13 -2.18
CA GLN A 87 17.65 -15.01 -1.71
C GLN A 87 16.72 -14.61 -2.86
N LEU A 88 17.00 -13.53 -3.59
CA LEU A 88 16.22 -13.08 -4.75
C LEU A 88 15.96 -14.19 -5.78
N LEU A 89 16.98 -14.99 -6.11
CA LEU A 89 16.84 -16.11 -7.06
C LEU A 89 15.96 -17.25 -6.55
N THR A 90 15.77 -17.38 -5.23
CA THR A 90 15.05 -18.49 -4.60
C THR A 90 13.71 -18.09 -3.98
N SER A 91 13.44 -16.80 -3.70
CA SER A 91 12.19 -16.31 -3.10
C SER A 91 10.94 -16.83 -3.82
N PHE A 92 10.93 -16.85 -5.16
CA PHE A 92 9.78 -17.36 -5.92
C PHE A 92 9.54 -18.87 -5.72
N ALA A 93 10.62 -19.67 -5.66
CA ALA A 93 10.54 -21.10 -5.41
C ALA A 93 10.03 -21.37 -3.99
N TRP A 94 10.51 -20.62 -3.00
CA TRP A 94 10.07 -20.74 -1.61
C TRP A 94 8.60 -20.39 -1.40
N GLY A 95 8.07 -19.38 -2.10
CA GLY A 95 6.64 -19.07 -2.11
C GLY A 95 5.84 -20.29 -2.57
N SER A 96 6.16 -20.78 -3.78
CA SER A 96 5.55 -21.97 -4.40
C SER A 96 5.66 -23.24 -3.55
N VAL A 97 6.71 -23.39 -2.74
CA VAL A 97 6.89 -24.50 -1.80
C VAL A 97 6.00 -24.31 -0.58
N SER A 98 5.94 -23.11 -0.02
CA SER A 98 5.10 -22.80 1.17
C SER A 98 3.60 -22.98 0.90
N ASP A 99 3.13 -22.72 -0.33
CA ASP A 99 1.75 -23.01 -0.76
C ASP A 99 1.41 -24.52 -0.72
N ARG A 100 2.42 -25.40 -0.84
CA ARG A 100 2.25 -26.86 -0.93
C ARG A 100 2.48 -27.57 0.39
N ILE A 101 3.50 -27.15 1.16
CA ILE A 101 3.90 -27.84 2.40
C ILE A 101 3.37 -27.17 3.67
N GLY A 102 2.92 -25.92 3.60
CA GLY A 102 2.55 -25.09 4.75
C GLY A 102 3.50 -23.92 4.94
N ARG A 103 3.00 -22.84 5.55
CA ARG A 103 3.82 -21.65 5.88
C ARG A 103 4.78 -21.96 7.02
N LYS A 104 4.31 -22.63 8.07
CA LYS A 104 5.12 -22.90 9.28
C LYS A 104 6.36 -23.78 8.98
N PRO A 105 6.28 -24.89 8.22
CA PRO A 105 7.47 -25.68 7.87
C PRO A 105 8.52 -24.88 7.10
N VAL A 106 8.12 -24.04 6.14
CA VAL A 106 9.06 -23.22 5.37
C VAL A 106 9.72 -22.15 6.25
N LEU A 107 8.97 -21.50 7.15
CA LEU A 107 9.55 -20.56 8.11
C LEU A 107 10.58 -21.26 9.03
N VAL A 108 10.27 -22.46 9.53
CA VAL A 108 11.20 -23.24 10.37
C VAL A 108 12.46 -23.62 9.60
N VAL A 109 12.36 -24.06 8.34
CA VAL A 109 13.52 -24.36 7.49
C VAL A 109 14.38 -23.11 7.26
N GLY A 110 13.77 -21.95 6.99
CA GLY A 110 14.47 -20.67 6.87
C GLY A 110 15.17 -20.24 8.17
N ASN A 111 14.53 -20.46 9.32
CA ASN A 111 15.12 -20.16 10.61
C ASN A 111 16.33 -21.07 10.92
N ILE A 112 16.23 -22.38 10.65
CA ILE A 112 17.34 -23.33 10.81
C ILE A 112 18.49 -22.99 9.86
N SER A 113 18.20 -22.63 8.60
CA SER A 113 19.23 -22.27 7.63
C SER A 113 19.97 -20.98 8.03
N CYS A 114 19.27 -19.99 8.58
CA CYS A 114 19.87 -18.80 9.18
C CYS A 114 20.80 -19.11 10.35
N VAL A 115 20.40 -20.02 11.27
CA VAL A 115 21.26 -20.47 12.38
C VAL A 115 22.53 -21.14 11.82
N ALA A 116 22.38 -22.12 10.93
CA ALA A 116 23.50 -22.86 10.36
C ALA A 116 24.46 -21.95 9.56
N SER A 117 23.90 -21.04 8.74
CA SER A 117 24.67 -20.05 7.97
C SER A 117 25.44 -19.09 8.86
N ALA A 118 24.83 -18.58 9.95
CA ALA A 118 25.51 -17.70 10.90
C ALA A 118 26.69 -18.40 11.58
N ILE A 119 26.47 -19.61 12.11
CA ILE A 119 27.52 -20.41 12.74
C ILE A 119 28.65 -20.72 11.76
N TRP A 120 28.33 -21.12 10.52
CA TRP A 120 29.35 -21.38 9.50
C TRP A 120 30.11 -20.11 9.09
N PHE A 121 29.42 -18.97 8.92
CA PHE A 121 30.06 -17.70 8.57
C PHE A 121 31.06 -17.24 9.64
N GLY A 122 30.71 -17.34 10.93
CA GLY A 122 31.65 -17.07 12.03
C GLY A 122 32.77 -18.11 12.16
N LEU A 123 32.60 -19.29 11.57
CA LEU A 123 33.59 -20.35 11.45
C LEU A 123 34.23 -20.42 10.04
N ALA A 124 34.18 -19.35 9.24
CA ALA A 124 34.93 -19.29 7.99
C ALA A 124 36.43 -19.19 8.30
N GLY A 125 37.22 -20.10 7.72
CA GLY A 125 38.69 -20.01 7.69
C GLY A 125 39.21 -19.18 6.52
N SER A 126 38.42 -19.06 5.45
CA SER A 126 38.78 -18.38 4.21
C SER A 126 37.62 -17.57 3.63
N TYR A 127 37.95 -16.61 2.76
CA TYR A 127 36.96 -15.78 2.07
C TYR A 127 35.88 -16.58 1.34
N TRP A 128 36.26 -17.63 0.62
CA TRP A 128 35.31 -18.45 -0.14
C TRP A 128 34.42 -19.33 0.75
N GLU A 129 34.86 -19.73 1.94
CA GLU A 129 33.98 -20.38 2.93
C GLU A 129 32.90 -19.41 3.43
N ALA A 130 33.25 -18.14 3.70
CA ALA A 130 32.26 -17.13 4.08
C ALA A 130 31.29 -16.83 2.94
N VAL A 131 31.77 -16.73 1.69
CA VAL A 131 30.90 -16.60 0.50
C VAL A 131 29.94 -17.79 0.40
N ALA A 132 30.42 -19.03 0.60
CA ALA A 132 29.58 -20.23 0.56
C ALA A 132 28.52 -20.22 1.67
N ALA A 133 28.92 -19.93 2.92
CA ALA A 133 28.01 -19.84 4.06
C ALA A 133 26.91 -18.79 3.85
N ARG A 134 27.27 -17.60 3.33
CA ARG A 134 26.34 -16.51 3.00
C ARG A 134 25.43 -16.86 1.83
N THR A 135 25.95 -17.47 0.78
CA THR A 135 25.18 -17.87 -0.41
C THR A 135 24.14 -18.93 -0.05
N LEU A 136 24.53 -19.96 0.71
CA LEU A 136 23.61 -21.00 1.17
C LEU A 136 22.58 -20.45 2.15
N GLY A 137 22.98 -19.56 3.07
CA GLY A 137 22.07 -18.86 3.97
C GLY A 137 21.00 -18.06 3.21
N GLY A 138 21.40 -17.30 2.19
CA GLY A 138 20.48 -16.53 1.35
C GLY A 138 19.54 -17.45 0.55
N ALA A 139 20.08 -18.46 -0.14
CA ALA A 139 19.32 -19.41 -0.96
C ALA A 139 18.27 -20.22 -0.18
N LEU A 140 18.45 -20.36 1.13
CA LEU A 140 17.53 -21.07 2.03
C LEU A 140 16.70 -20.13 2.91
N ASN A 141 16.78 -18.80 2.73
CA ASN A 141 16.07 -17.83 3.57
C ASN A 141 14.73 -17.40 2.95
N ALA A 142 13.67 -18.11 3.32
CA ALA A 142 12.30 -17.82 2.93
C ALA A 142 11.54 -16.90 3.91
N ILE A 143 12.19 -16.39 4.97
CA ILE A 143 11.51 -15.89 6.18
C ILE A 143 10.56 -14.72 5.87
N ILE A 144 11.07 -13.60 5.37
CA ILE A 144 10.30 -12.36 5.19
C ILE A 144 9.07 -12.56 4.28
N LEU A 145 9.24 -13.35 3.21
CA LEU A 145 8.18 -13.77 2.30
C LEU A 145 7.03 -14.49 3.03
N VAL A 146 7.38 -15.47 3.87
CA VAL A 146 6.41 -16.34 4.53
C VAL A 146 5.80 -15.68 5.77
N GLU A 147 6.55 -14.83 6.49
CA GLU A 147 6.01 -14.01 7.59
C GLU A 147 4.85 -13.14 7.12
N LYS A 148 5.00 -12.47 5.97
CA LYS A 148 3.96 -11.62 5.39
C LYS A 148 2.71 -12.40 5.00
N ALA A 149 2.88 -13.55 4.35
CA ALA A 149 1.78 -14.45 4.02
C ALA A 149 1.05 -14.93 5.30
N MET A 150 1.79 -15.32 6.35
CA MET A 150 1.17 -15.75 7.62
C MET A 150 0.39 -14.65 8.33
N ILE A 151 0.78 -13.38 8.21
CA ILE A 151 -0.01 -12.28 8.80
C ILE A 151 -1.28 -12.03 7.98
N GLY A 152 -1.20 -12.04 6.64
CA GLY A 152 -2.36 -11.87 5.77
C GLY A 152 -3.38 -13.01 5.86
N GLU A 153 -2.93 -14.25 6.07
CA GLU A 153 -3.78 -15.44 6.26
C GLU A 153 -4.21 -15.67 7.72
N GLY A 154 -3.40 -15.21 8.68
CA GLY A 154 -3.52 -15.56 10.10
C GLY A 154 -4.36 -14.61 10.94
N LEU A 155 -4.64 -13.40 10.44
CA LEU A 155 -5.49 -12.38 11.08
C LEU A 155 -6.72 -12.08 10.21
N PRO A 156 -7.94 -12.06 10.79
CA PRO A 156 -9.18 -11.87 10.03
C PRO A 156 -9.41 -10.41 9.59
N SER A 157 -9.00 -9.44 10.41
CA SER A 157 -9.27 -8.01 10.17
C SER A 157 -8.10 -7.31 9.49
N ARG A 158 -8.40 -6.47 8.49
CA ARG A 158 -7.39 -5.58 7.85
C ARG A 158 -6.77 -4.59 8.85
N ALA A 159 -7.49 -4.18 9.89
CA ALA A 159 -6.96 -3.31 10.95
C ALA A 159 -5.91 -4.02 11.81
N ASP A 160 -6.16 -5.29 12.15
CA ASP A 160 -5.20 -6.13 12.88
C ASP A 160 -3.96 -6.41 12.03
N GLN A 161 -4.14 -6.67 10.73
CA GLN A 161 -3.04 -6.84 9.78
C GLN A 161 -2.18 -5.57 9.69
N ALA A 162 -2.78 -4.40 9.45
CA ALA A 162 -2.04 -3.12 9.41
C ALA A 162 -1.26 -2.87 10.72
N THR A 163 -1.88 -3.17 11.86
CA THR A 163 -1.22 -3.13 13.19
C THR A 163 -0.04 -4.11 13.25
N ALA A 164 -0.21 -5.32 12.72
CA ALA A 164 0.82 -6.35 12.74
C ALA A 164 2.04 -5.99 11.87
N PHE A 165 1.84 -5.39 10.70
CA PHE A 165 2.94 -4.89 9.86
C PHE A 165 3.63 -3.67 10.47
N GLY A 166 2.89 -2.80 11.17
CA GLY A 166 3.50 -1.72 11.97
C GLY A 166 4.45 -2.25 13.06
N LEU A 167 4.08 -3.37 13.69
CA LEU A 167 4.93 -4.06 14.66
C LEU A 167 6.14 -4.75 14.00
N MET A 168 6.04 -5.27 12.77
CA MET A 168 7.21 -5.79 12.02
C MET A 168 8.24 -4.69 11.76
N SER A 169 7.80 -3.50 11.33
CA SER A 169 8.70 -2.35 11.11
C SER A 169 9.41 -1.91 12.39
N LEU A 170 8.74 -1.99 13.54
CA LEU A 170 9.38 -1.77 14.85
C LEU A 170 10.41 -2.87 15.17
N CYS A 171 10.07 -4.13 14.93
CA CYS A 171 10.95 -5.28 15.14
C CYS A 171 12.24 -5.20 14.29
N TRP A 172 12.14 -4.76 13.03
CA TRP A 172 13.31 -4.49 12.19
C TRP A 172 14.20 -3.38 12.77
N GLY A 173 13.60 -2.32 13.32
CA GLY A 173 14.32 -1.25 14.01
C GLY A 173 15.10 -1.75 15.24
N VAL A 174 14.50 -2.64 16.04
CA VAL A 174 15.17 -3.29 17.18
C VAL A 174 16.32 -4.19 16.71
N GLY A 175 16.12 -4.98 15.65
CA GLY A 175 17.17 -5.82 15.07
C GLY A 175 18.34 -4.99 14.51
N SER A 176 18.03 -3.88 13.84
CA SER A 176 19.02 -2.93 13.29
C SER A 176 19.81 -2.17 14.36
N LEU A 177 19.23 -1.97 15.54
CA LEU A 177 19.92 -1.45 16.73
C LEU A 177 20.87 -2.50 17.31
N ALA A 178 20.39 -3.74 17.48
CA ALA A 178 21.11 -4.83 18.13
C ALA A 178 22.24 -5.44 17.28
N GLY A 179 22.08 -5.51 15.95
CA GLY A 179 23.04 -6.13 15.04
C GLY A 179 24.46 -5.55 15.14
N PRO A 180 24.66 -4.22 15.01
CA PRO A 180 25.98 -3.61 15.18
C PRO A 180 26.57 -3.83 16.59
N VAL A 181 25.75 -3.77 17.65
CA VAL A 181 26.19 -4.06 19.03
C VAL A 181 26.70 -5.50 19.14
N ILE A 182 25.98 -6.47 18.60
CA ILE A 182 26.42 -7.88 18.57
C ILE A 182 27.70 -8.00 17.75
N GLY A 183 27.78 -7.39 16.56
CA GLY A 183 28.98 -7.37 15.72
C GLY A 183 30.22 -6.80 16.40
N SER A 184 30.05 -5.87 17.36
CA SER A 184 31.16 -5.30 18.14
C SER A 184 31.89 -6.31 19.04
N LEU A 185 31.31 -7.51 19.27
CA LEU A 185 31.93 -8.62 19.99
C LEU A 185 33.06 -9.33 19.21
N SER A 186 33.40 -8.83 18.03
CA SER A 186 34.53 -9.31 17.22
C SER A 186 35.87 -9.09 17.90
N SER A 187 36.81 -10.01 17.68
CA SER A 187 38.18 -9.97 18.21
C SER A 187 38.29 -9.82 19.74
N PRO A 188 37.52 -10.60 20.53
CA PRO A 188 37.43 -10.41 21.99
C PRO A 188 38.78 -10.59 22.70
N CYS A 189 39.62 -11.50 22.20
CA CYS A 189 40.95 -11.80 22.74
C CYS A 189 41.99 -10.67 22.55
N GLY A 190 41.72 -9.70 21.67
CA GLY A 190 42.61 -8.55 21.44
C GLY A 190 42.46 -7.42 22.45
N THR A 191 41.47 -7.51 23.36
CA THR A 191 41.21 -6.50 24.39
C THR A 191 41.98 -6.77 25.68
N SER A 192 42.19 -5.74 26.50
CA SER A 192 42.84 -5.87 27.82
C SER A 192 42.10 -6.81 28.79
N ALA A 193 40.83 -7.15 28.51
CA ALA A 193 40.05 -8.14 29.26
C ALA A 193 40.18 -9.58 28.70
N GLY A 194 40.64 -9.73 27.44
CA GLY A 194 40.94 -11.02 26.81
C GLY A 194 42.42 -11.44 26.92
N GLN A 195 43.32 -10.51 27.24
CA GLN A 195 44.73 -10.79 27.51
C GLN A 195 44.94 -11.47 28.87
N GLY A 196 44.63 -12.77 28.92
CA GLY A 196 45.01 -13.65 30.02
C GLY A 196 43.97 -14.70 30.38
N SER A 197 44.36 -15.97 30.22
CA SER A 197 43.72 -17.17 30.79
C SER A 197 42.45 -17.71 30.11
N GLY A 198 42.60 -18.76 29.32
CA GLY A 198 41.48 -19.68 29.02
C GLY A 198 41.61 -20.47 27.72
N LEU A 199 40.90 -21.60 27.66
CA LEU A 199 40.76 -22.50 26.50
C LEU A 199 40.23 -21.79 25.23
N LEU A 200 39.64 -20.59 25.36
CA LEU A 200 39.02 -19.84 24.27
C LEU A 200 39.94 -18.77 23.65
N CYS A 201 40.88 -18.19 24.40
CA CYS A 201 41.76 -17.09 23.95
C CYS A 201 43.27 -17.37 24.13
N GLY A 202 43.68 -18.58 24.54
CA GLY A 202 45.08 -19.01 24.51
C GLY A 202 45.61 -19.27 23.09
N GLU A 203 46.86 -19.75 22.97
CA GLU A 203 47.55 -19.98 21.68
C GLU A 203 46.83 -20.97 20.73
N HIS A 204 45.96 -21.82 21.26
CA HIS A 204 45.09 -22.73 20.48
C HIS A 204 43.60 -22.45 20.70
N GLY A 205 43.26 -21.26 21.20
CA GLY A 205 41.90 -20.87 21.54
C GLY A 205 41.04 -20.61 20.32
N LEU A 206 39.81 -21.15 20.31
CA LEU A 206 38.88 -21.01 19.20
C LEU A 206 38.59 -19.53 18.84
N LEU A 207 38.49 -18.63 19.82
CA LEU A 207 38.21 -17.21 19.57
C LEU A 207 39.46 -16.42 19.16
N ALA A 208 40.67 -16.93 19.43
CA ALA A 208 41.90 -16.41 18.87
C ALA A 208 42.07 -16.83 17.40
N ALA A 209 41.77 -18.10 17.09
CA ALA A 209 41.80 -18.63 15.72
C ALA A 209 40.63 -18.12 14.84
N ARG A 210 39.48 -17.77 15.45
CA ARG A 210 38.27 -17.29 14.77
C ARG A 210 37.70 -16.05 15.48
N PRO A 211 38.30 -14.86 15.26
CA PRO A 211 37.92 -13.61 15.95
C PRO A 211 36.44 -13.21 15.78
N TYR A 212 35.83 -13.62 14.67
CA TYR A 212 34.45 -13.29 14.28
C TYR A 212 33.42 -14.36 14.67
N PHE A 213 33.83 -15.43 15.35
CA PHE A 213 32.90 -16.50 15.74
C PHE A 213 31.88 -16.06 16.81
N LEU A 214 32.32 -15.32 17.82
CA LEU A 214 31.48 -14.88 18.95
C LEU A 214 30.23 -14.08 18.54
N PRO A 215 30.30 -13.00 17.72
CA PRO A 215 29.11 -12.27 17.30
C PRO A 215 28.12 -13.16 16.51
N CYS A 216 28.65 -14.03 15.65
CA CYS A 216 27.86 -14.96 14.85
C CYS A 216 27.19 -16.05 15.69
N LEU A 217 27.87 -16.54 16.74
CA LEU A 217 27.33 -17.48 17.72
C LEU A 217 26.18 -16.85 18.50
N VAL A 218 26.32 -15.60 18.96
CA VAL A 218 25.26 -14.88 19.67
C VAL A 218 24.03 -14.70 18.78
N ALA A 219 24.22 -14.22 17.54
CA ALA A 219 23.13 -14.08 16.58
C ALA A 219 22.46 -15.43 16.26
N GLY A 220 23.25 -16.49 16.04
CA GLY A 220 22.76 -17.85 15.79
C GLY A 220 21.97 -18.43 16.96
N LEU A 221 22.39 -18.21 18.21
CA LEU A 221 21.67 -18.66 19.40
C LEU A 221 20.33 -17.93 19.58
N LEU A 222 20.29 -16.61 19.34
CA LEU A 222 19.02 -15.86 19.35
C LEU A 222 18.06 -16.37 18.27
N SER A 223 18.57 -16.64 17.07
CA SER A 223 17.80 -17.27 15.98
C SER A 223 17.34 -18.70 16.33
N ALA A 224 18.14 -19.49 17.06
CA ALA A 224 17.76 -20.82 17.52
C ALA A 224 16.60 -20.76 18.54
N VAL A 225 16.61 -19.78 19.46
CA VAL A 225 15.48 -19.53 20.38
C VAL A 225 14.21 -19.16 19.61
N ALA A 226 14.30 -18.28 18.61
CA ALA A 226 13.16 -17.99 17.73
C ALA A 226 12.68 -19.24 16.98
N THR A 227 13.60 -20.07 16.47
CA THR A 227 13.27 -21.35 15.81
C THR A 227 12.45 -22.26 16.72
N VAL A 228 12.88 -22.44 17.98
CA VAL A 228 12.17 -23.29 18.97
C VAL A 228 10.79 -22.71 19.27
N LEU A 229 10.66 -21.40 19.44
CA LEU A 229 9.38 -20.73 19.68
C LEU A 229 8.45 -20.81 18.45
N THR A 230 8.98 -20.70 17.23
CA THR A 230 8.22 -20.94 15.99
C THR A 230 7.70 -22.37 15.90
N ILE A 231 8.53 -23.37 16.24
CA ILE A 231 8.11 -24.79 16.23
C ILE A 231 7.00 -25.03 17.26
N THR A 232 7.14 -24.47 18.46
CA THR A 232 6.29 -24.81 19.62
C THR A 232 5.04 -23.94 19.80
N HIS A 233 5.08 -22.65 19.42
CA HIS A 233 4.03 -21.67 19.74
C HIS A 233 3.41 -20.98 18.52
N LEU A 234 3.94 -21.15 17.30
CA LEU A 234 3.32 -20.61 16.09
C LEU A 234 2.41 -21.67 15.46
N ASP A 235 1.20 -21.29 15.06
CA ASP A 235 0.27 -22.18 14.35
C ASP A 235 0.45 -22.11 12.82
N GLU A 236 0.00 -23.15 12.12
CA GLU A 236 -0.07 -23.14 10.65
C GLU A 236 -1.24 -22.29 10.17
N THR A 237 -1.02 -21.47 9.15
CA THR A 237 -2.04 -20.60 8.55
C THR A 237 -2.68 -21.21 7.31
N LEU A 238 -1.94 -22.05 6.57
CA LEU A 238 -2.39 -22.59 5.28
C LEU A 238 -3.74 -23.36 5.41
N PRO A 239 -4.82 -22.89 4.77
CA PRO A 239 -6.17 -23.44 5.00
C PRO A 239 -6.31 -24.95 4.69
N SER A 240 -5.65 -25.44 3.64
CA SER A 240 -5.68 -26.85 3.24
C SER A 240 -5.09 -27.80 4.30
N ARG A 241 -4.16 -27.32 5.12
CA ARG A 241 -3.55 -28.09 6.22
C ARG A 241 -4.36 -27.98 7.52
N ARG A 242 -5.00 -26.82 7.78
CA ARG A 242 -5.93 -26.66 8.91
C ARG A 242 -7.09 -27.67 8.84
N ALA A 243 -7.68 -27.87 7.67
CA ALA A 243 -8.78 -28.82 7.47
C ALA A 243 -8.39 -30.28 7.78
N HIS A 244 -7.14 -30.68 7.51
CA HIS A 244 -6.65 -32.02 7.84
C HIS A 244 -6.28 -32.17 9.33
N ALA A 245 -5.74 -31.13 9.96
CA ALA A 245 -5.36 -31.18 11.38
C ALA A 245 -6.59 -31.34 12.32
N GLY A 246 -7.75 -30.80 11.93
CA GLY A 246 -9.00 -30.96 12.68
C GLY A 246 -9.58 -32.38 12.68
N GLY A 247 -9.03 -33.32 11.90
CA GLY A 247 -9.53 -34.69 11.79
C GLY A 247 -8.98 -35.69 12.82
N SER A 248 -7.92 -35.34 13.57
CA SER A 248 -7.23 -36.29 14.47
C SER A 248 -6.66 -35.63 15.73
N GLY A 249 -7.53 -35.39 16.72
CA GLY A 249 -7.07 -34.97 18.06
C GLY A 249 -8.15 -34.26 18.88
N THR A 250 -8.55 -34.87 19.99
CA THR A 250 -9.44 -34.24 20.98
C THR A 250 -8.71 -33.10 21.71
N GLY A 251 -9.03 -31.83 21.41
CA GLY A 251 -8.49 -30.70 22.17
C GLY A 251 -8.61 -29.32 21.53
N SER A 252 -9.79 -28.68 21.65
CA SER A 252 -9.96 -27.21 21.69
C SER A 252 -9.28 -26.34 20.59
N THR A 253 -9.71 -26.41 19.32
CA THR A 253 -9.55 -25.30 18.36
C THR A 253 -10.64 -25.29 17.25
N ALA A 254 -11.82 -24.75 17.56
CA ALA A 254 -12.76 -24.29 16.54
C ALA A 254 -12.88 -22.77 16.66
N ARG A 255 -12.21 -22.00 15.77
CA ARG A 255 -12.24 -20.53 15.88
C ARG A 255 -11.98 -19.68 14.62
N TYR A 256 -11.77 -20.26 13.43
CA TYR A 256 -11.60 -19.47 12.20
C TYR A 256 -12.19 -20.16 10.96
N ALA A 257 -13.11 -19.47 10.30
CA ALA A 257 -13.51 -19.74 8.92
C ALA A 257 -12.44 -19.19 7.95
N PRO A 258 -12.24 -19.79 6.76
CA PRO A 258 -11.26 -19.32 5.80
C PRO A 258 -11.73 -18.04 5.08
N VAL A 259 -10.87 -17.03 5.03
CA VAL A 259 -11.04 -15.81 4.22
C VAL A 259 -10.90 -16.15 2.72
N PRO A 260 -11.77 -15.68 1.82
CA PRO A 260 -11.67 -15.89 0.37
C PRO A 260 -10.32 -15.50 -0.24
N ALA A 261 -9.89 -16.21 -1.29
CA ALA A 261 -8.59 -16.00 -1.93
C ALA A 261 -8.40 -14.60 -2.55
N SER A 262 -9.49 -13.93 -2.94
CA SER A 262 -9.48 -12.53 -3.41
C SER A 262 -9.16 -11.53 -2.29
N GLU A 263 -9.58 -11.80 -1.05
CA GLU A 263 -9.32 -10.93 0.10
C GLU A 263 -7.93 -11.14 0.69
N GLN A 264 -7.39 -12.36 0.62
CA GLN A 264 -6.00 -12.66 0.99
C GLN A 264 -4.98 -11.86 0.16
N ALA A 265 -5.25 -11.68 -1.14
CA ALA A 265 -4.43 -10.84 -2.03
C ALA A 265 -4.47 -9.35 -1.63
N ALA A 266 -5.64 -8.83 -1.23
CA ALA A 266 -5.79 -7.44 -0.78
C ALA A 266 -5.16 -7.21 0.61
N ALA A 267 -5.26 -8.19 1.51
CA ALA A 267 -4.58 -8.22 2.81
C ALA A 267 -3.05 -8.16 2.66
N ALA A 268 -2.49 -9.03 1.82
CA ALA A 268 -1.06 -9.07 1.48
C ALA A 268 -0.57 -7.81 0.73
N ALA A 269 -1.48 -7.06 0.11
CA ALA A 269 -1.16 -5.82 -0.59
C ALA A 269 -1.17 -4.60 0.35
N GLY A 270 -2.13 -4.49 1.28
CA GLY A 270 -2.09 -3.49 2.37
C GLY A 270 -0.89 -3.69 3.32
N ALA A 271 -0.48 -4.94 3.51
CA ALA A 271 0.75 -5.32 4.21
C ALA A 271 2.03 -4.70 3.65
N ALA A 272 2.12 -4.62 2.32
CA ALA A 272 3.32 -4.17 1.62
C ALA A 272 3.54 -2.66 1.76
N ALA A 273 2.52 -1.89 2.14
CA ALA A 273 2.60 -0.44 2.35
C ALA A 273 3.44 -0.02 3.57
N VAL A 274 3.52 -0.87 4.60
CA VAL A 274 4.19 -0.55 5.87
C VAL A 274 5.67 -0.97 5.88
N GLN A 275 6.08 -1.83 4.93
CA GLN A 275 7.44 -2.34 4.81
C GLN A 275 7.69 -2.86 3.38
N GLY A 276 8.54 -2.17 2.61
CA GLY A 276 8.92 -2.61 1.25
C GLY A 276 9.85 -3.82 1.23
N GLY A 277 9.48 -4.86 0.46
CA GLY A 277 10.15 -6.17 0.27
C GLY A 277 9.39 -7.31 0.97
N GLU A 278 8.85 -8.37 0.33
CA GLU A 278 8.87 -8.81 -1.08
C GLU A 278 7.42 -8.98 -1.67
N VAL A 279 7.25 -9.73 -2.78
CA VAL A 279 6.03 -10.52 -3.20
C VAL A 279 5.16 -10.08 -4.40
N GLU A 280 5.23 -10.90 -5.48
CA GLU A 280 4.22 -11.27 -6.50
C GLU A 280 4.29 -10.82 -7.98
N LEU A 281 4.46 -11.82 -8.87
CA LEU A 281 4.47 -11.74 -10.35
C LEU A 281 3.60 -12.85 -11.01
N HIS A 282 2.94 -13.73 -10.24
CA HIS A 282 2.59 -15.07 -10.75
C HIS A 282 1.22 -15.21 -11.46
N ALA A 283 0.35 -14.20 -11.45
CA ALA A 283 -1.02 -14.35 -11.95
C ALA A 283 -1.16 -14.49 -13.48
N SER A 284 -0.21 -13.96 -14.28
CA SER A 284 -0.45 -13.70 -15.72
C SER A 284 -0.13 -14.87 -16.68
N LEU A 285 0.55 -15.94 -16.24
CA LEU A 285 1.09 -16.97 -17.14
C LEU A 285 0.31 -18.31 -17.16
N LYS A 286 -0.73 -18.49 -16.35
CA LYS A 286 -1.51 -19.76 -16.35
C LYS A 286 -2.63 -19.84 -17.39
N HIS A 287 -3.08 -18.72 -17.96
CA HIS A 287 -4.27 -18.72 -18.84
C HIS A 287 -4.02 -18.84 -20.35
N ARG A 288 -2.77 -19.09 -20.79
CA ARG A 288 -2.43 -19.42 -22.20
C ARG A 288 -1.64 -20.73 -22.32
N ARG A 289 -2.24 -21.83 -21.82
CA ARG A 289 -1.86 -23.22 -22.16
C ARG A 289 -3.08 -24.05 -22.56
N GLY A 290 -3.92 -23.46 -23.40
CA GLY A 290 -4.68 -24.16 -24.45
C GLY A 290 -4.11 -23.71 -25.79
N ASP A 291 -4.13 -24.59 -26.78
CA ASP A 291 -3.69 -24.37 -28.18
C ASP A 291 -2.23 -23.93 -28.40
N VAL A 292 -1.33 -24.92 -28.54
CA VAL A 292 -0.68 -25.22 -29.84
C VAL A 292 -0.35 -26.72 -29.87
N GLN A 293 -1.25 -27.53 -30.44
CA GLN A 293 -0.81 -28.75 -31.14
C GLN A 293 -0.47 -28.36 -32.58
N GLY A 294 0.64 -28.88 -33.10
CA GLY A 294 1.05 -28.69 -34.48
C GLY A 294 2.10 -27.59 -34.69
N LEU A 295 3.36 -28.02 -34.73
CA LEU A 295 4.37 -27.64 -35.74
C LEU A 295 5.69 -28.34 -35.41
N GLY A 296 5.71 -29.65 -35.65
CA GLY A 296 6.95 -30.35 -35.93
C GLY A 296 7.14 -30.36 -37.44
N GLY A 297 8.23 -29.77 -37.95
CA GLY A 297 8.55 -29.84 -39.37
C GLY A 297 9.38 -28.68 -39.90
N LEU A 298 10.41 -29.06 -40.67
CA LEU A 298 11.20 -28.27 -41.63
C LEU A 298 12.41 -27.48 -41.10
N ALA A 299 13.55 -27.94 -41.58
CA ALA A 299 14.86 -27.30 -41.55
C ALA A 299 15.12 -26.53 -42.86
N ASP A 300 16.34 -25.99 -42.96
CA ASP A 300 17.02 -25.45 -44.15
C ASP A 300 16.53 -24.12 -44.75
N GLY A 301 17.49 -23.27 -45.16
CA GLY A 301 17.24 -22.22 -46.17
C GLY A 301 17.90 -20.84 -45.97
N GLY A 302 19.17 -20.74 -46.38
CA GLY A 302 19.80 -19.59 -47.08
C GLY A 302 19.23 -18.15 -47.06
N THR A 303 20.10 -17.22 -46.65
CA THR A 303 20.50 -15.99 -47.37
C THR A 303 19.50 -14.92 -47.85
N SER A 304 19.90 -13.65 -47.60
CA SER A 304 19.67 -12.44 -48.44
C SER A 304 18.30 -11.72 -48.38
N GLY A 305 18.36 -10.39 -48.21
CA GLY A 305 17.49 -9.51 -49.01
C GLY A 305 16.81 -8.30 -48.35
N SER A 306 17.39 -7.11 -48.55
CA SER A 306 16.70 -5.81 -48.74
C SER A 306 15.90 -5.14 -47.60
N ARG A 307 16.20 -3.85 -47.41
CA ARG A 307 15.29 -2.82 -46.87
C ARG A 307 14.23 -2.45 -47.92
N PRO A 308 13.13 -1.79 -47.51
CA PRO A 308 12.95 -0.41 -47.97
C PRO A 308 12.67 0.57 -46.81
N GLY A 309 12.77 1.87 -47.08
CA GLY A 309 12.50 2.93 -46.10
C GLY A 309 11.67 4.07 -46.68
N SER A 310 11.77 5.24 -46.05
CA SER A 310 11.03 6.48 -46.33
C SER A 310 9.59 6.50 -45.76
N LYS A 311 9.03 7.62 -45.27
CA LYS A 311 9.44 9.03 -45.38
C LYS A 311 9.33 9.77 -44.04
N LEU A 312 10.36 10.55 -43.69
CA LEU A 312 10.18 11.71 -42.80
C LEU A 312 9.48 12.83 -43.56
N ARG A 313 8.62 13.60 -42.89
CA ARG A 313 8.29 14.98 -43.27
C ARG A 313 8.45 15.87 -42.05
N ALA A 314 9.36 16.83 -42.14
CA ALA A 314 9.46 17.94 -41.20
C ALA A 314 8.72 19.15 -41.78
N PHE A 315 8.16 19.98 -40.92
CA PHE A 315 7.89 21.39 -41.21
C PHE A 315 8.27 22.24 -39.98
N ARG A 316 8.57 23.52 -40.20
CA ARG A 316 9.40 24.35 -39.32
C ARG A 316 8.84 25.78 -39.25
N GLY A 317 8.91 26.40 -38.07
CA GLY A 317 8.70 27.84 -37.83
C GLY A 317 7.23 28.26 -37.66
N ASP A 318 6.92 29.38 -36.97
CA ASP A 318 7.83 30.25 -36.21
C ASP A 318 7.09 31.24 -35.27
N SER A 319 7.83 31.79 -34.29
CA SER A 319 7.66 33.13 -33.68
C SER A 319 6.45 33.52 -32.77
N ALA A 320 6.74 33.49 -31.46
CA ALA A 320 6.80 34.66 -30.54
C ALA A 320 5.59 35.59 -30.22
N ARG A 321 5.34 35.77 -28.90
CA ARG A 321 5.04 37.07 -28.27
C ARG A 321 5.39 37.09 -26.76
N MET A 322 6.06 38.14 -26.30
CA MET A 322 6.10 38.62 -24.89
C MET A 322 4.92 39.63 -24.71
N ALA A 323 4.57 40.23 -23.56
CA ALA A 323 5.24 40.48 -22.27
C ALA A 323 4.20 40.87 -21.16
N ALA A 324 4.69 41.39 -20.02
CA ALA A 324 4.00 41.95 -18.84
C ALA A 324 3.42 40.90 -17.85
N VAL A 325 3.80 40.82 -16.56
CA VAL A 325 4.20 41.79 -15.52
C VAL A 325 3.03 42.66 -15.04
N GLY A 326 2.45 42.27 -13.90
CA GLY A 326 1.46 43.04 -13.14
C GLY A 326 1.52 42.65 -11.67
N SER A 327 1.86 43.61 -10.80
CA SER A 327 2.07 43.44 -9.37
C SER A 327 0.88 43.93 -8.54
N GLY A 328 0.55 43.22 -7.46
CA GLY A 328 -0.42 43.63 -6.44
C GLY A 328 -1.21 42.43 -5.92
N GLY A 329 -1.63 42.37 -4.66
CA GLY A 329 -1.39 43.26 -3.51
C GLY A 329 -2.04 42.65 -2.27
N ILE A 330 -1.39 42.72 -1.11
CA ILE A 330 -1.85 42.03 0.10
C ILE A 330 -2.84 42.91 0.88
N ALA A 331 -4.10 42.48 0.93
CA ALA A 331 -5.11 42.81 1.95
C ALA A 331 -6.16 41.69 1.92
N GLY A 332 -6.73 41.19 3.02
CA GLY A 332 -6.85 41.79 4.34
C GLY A 332 -8.33 42.05 4.63
N ALA A 333 -9.11 40.99 4.89
CA ALA A 333 -10.53 41.08 5.21
C ALA A 333 -10.84 40.26 6.48
N GLN A 334 -11.60 40.87 7.39
CA GLN A 334 -11.80 40.39 8.75
C GLN A 334 -12.96 39.38 8.83
N ARG A 335 -12.80 38.31 9.63
CA ARG A 335 -13.94 37.54 10.16
C ARG A 335 -14.62 38.32 11.27
N SER A 336 -15.85 38.79 11.06
CA SER A 336 -16.76 39.25 12.11
C SER A 336 -17.63 38.09 12.61
N LYS A 337 -17.77 37.98 13.93
CA LYS A 337 -18.65 37.04 14.63
C LYS A 337 -20.11 37.53 14.59
N GLN A 338 -21.09 36.61 14.61
CA GLN A 338 -22.22 36.65 15.58
C GLN A 338 -23.02 35.31 15.58
N PRO A 339 -23.97 35.05 16.51
CA PRO A 339 -23.77 33.97 17.48
C PRO A 339 -24.87 32.89 17.49
N ALA A 340 -24.77 31.99 18.48
CA ALA A 340 -25.72 30.90 18.76
C ALA A 340 -27.14 31.37 19.10
N VAL A 341 -28.10 30.46 18.90
CA VAL A 341 -29.50 30.53 19.36
C VAL A 341 -29.76 29.30 20.25
N GLU A 342 -30.64 29.49 21.24
CA GLU A 342 -30.88 28.57 22.35
C GLU A 342 -31.70 27.32 21.97
N GLU A 343 -31.51 26.25 22.74
CA GLU A 343 -32.45 25.12 22.81
C GLU A 343 -33.72 25.56 23.55
N ASP A 344 -34.91 25.23 23.03
CA ASP A 344 -36.13 25.20 23.82
C ASP A 344 -36.98 23.99 23.45
N GLY A 345 -37.66 23.40 24.43
CA GLY A 345 -38.10 22.01 24.36
C GLY A 345 -39.55 21.78 23.93
N GLY A 346 -39.78 20.63 23.29
CA GLY A 346 -40.98 19.83 23.50
C GLY A 346 -42.30 20.31 22.89
N SER A 347 -42.52 20.01 21.61
CA SER A 347 -43.85 19.64 21.11
C SER A 347 -43.75 18.73 19.88
N PHE A 348 -44.56 17.66 19.84
CA PHE A 348 -44.67 16.80 18.67
C PHE A 348 -45.32 17.58 17.51
N PRO A 349 -44.74 17.59 16.29
CA PRO A 349 -45.51 17.89 15.10
C PRO A 349 -46.52 16.75 14.88
N SER A 350 -47.80 17.09 14.87
CA SER A 350 -48.86 16.17 14.44
C SER A 350 -48.60 15.68 13.02
N SER A 351 -48.80 14.38 12.77
CA SER A 351 -48.71 13.72 11.46
C SER A 351 -49.14 14.66 10.31
N PRO A 352 -48.25 14.96 9.35
CA PRO A 352 -48.69 15.56 8.10
C PRO A 352 -49.59 14.54 7.40
N ALA A 353 -50.76 14.98 6.95
CA ALA A 353 -51.58 14.19 6.06
C ALA A 353 -50.82 13.92 4.75
N SER A 354 -51.04 12.75 4.16
CA SER A 354 -50.44 12.31 2.90
C SER A 354 -50.52 13.39 1.82
N SER A 355 -49.41 14.09 1.61
CA SER A 355 -49.23 15.15 0.61
C SER A 355 -47.78 15.09 0.14
N GLY A 356 -47.58 14.77 -1.15
CA GLY A 356 -46.33 14.16 -1.63
C GLY A 356 -45.20 15.12 -2.02
N SER A 357 -43.98 14.59 -1.96
CA SER A 357 -42.72 15.27 -2.32
C SER A 357 -41.78 14.33 -3.10
N ASP A 358 -42.32 13.51 -4.00
CA ASP A 358 -41.63 12.36 -4.61
C ASP A 358 -41.30 12.63 -6.09
N ASP A 359 -40.70 13.78 -6.37
CA ASP A 359 -40.82 14.42 -7.67
C ASP A 359 -39.51 15.05 -8.17
N PHE A 360 -38.70 14.19 -8.78
CA PHE A 360 -37.44 14.56 -9.42
C PHE A 360 -37.33 13.87 -10.78
N VAL A 361 -37.43 14.67 -11.84
CA VAL A 361 -37.17 14.25 -13.21
C VAL A 361 -36.33 15.32 -13.87
N VAL A 362 -35.23 14.93 -14.53
CA VAL A 362 -34.20 15.86 -14.94
C VAL A 362 -34.19 16.03 -16.47
N PHE A 363 -34.46 17.25 -16.91
CA PHE A 363 -34.23 17.67 -18.29
C PHE A 363 -32.78 18.04 -18.50
N SER A 364 -32.18 17.66 -19.64
CA SER A 364 -30.95 18.27 -20.11
C SER A 364 -31.11 18.75 -21.54
N ALA A 365 -30.92 20.05 -21.75
CA ALA A 365 -30.74 20.62 -23.07
C ALA A 365 -29.29 20.34 -23.50
N VAL A 366 -29.10 19.30 -24.31
CA VAL A 366 -27.78 18.89 -24.80
C VAL A 366 -27.63 19.34 -26.25
N ASP A 367 -26.91 20.45 -26.47
CA ASP A 367 -26.37 20.78 -27.81
C ASP A 367 -25.31 19.73 -28.18
N LEU A 368 -25.73 18.59 -28.76
CA LEU A 368 -24.84 17.49 -29.14
C LEU A 368 -23.80 17.89 -30.21
N GLU A 369 -24.04 18.96 -30.97
CA GLU A 369 -23.07 19.51 -31.94
C GLU A 369 -21.89 20.27 -31.28
N ALA A 370 -22.00 20.65 -30.00
CA ALA A 370 -21.01 21.49 -29.32
C ALA A 370 -20.03 20.75 -28.40
N ALA A 371 -20.15 19.42 -28.27
CA ALA A 371 -19.15 18.61 -27.59
C ALA A 371 -17.83 18.64 -28.40
N PRO A 372 -16.72 19.21 -27.88
CA PRO A 372 -15.45 19.15 -28.59
C PRO A 372 -15.04 17.69 -28.76
N ALA A 373 -14.48 17.35 -29.92
CA ALA A 373 -13.93 16.02 -30.24
C ALA A 373 -12.65 15.66 -29.44
N SER A 374 -12.57 16.09 -28.19
CA SER A 374 -11.68 15.57 -27.17
C SER A 374 -12.23 14.25 -26.65
N HIS A 375 -11.41 13.21 -26.82
CA HIS A 375 -11.55 11.83 -26.35
C HIS A 375 -12.55 11.56 -25.20
N PRO A 376 -13.30 10.43 -25.25
CA PRO A 376 -14.17 10.03 -24.15
C PRO A 376 -13.40 10.00 -22.82
N PRO A 377 -14.04 10.37 -21.70
CA PRO A 377 -13.35 10.56 -20.43
C PRO A 377 -12.60 9.28 -20.01
N GLU A 378 -11.38 9.46 -19.49
CA GLU A 378 -10.43 8.37 -19.15
C GLU A 378 -11.00 7.35 -18.14
N SER A 379 -12.13 7.66 -17.50
CA SER A 379 -12.90 6.81 -16.59
C SER A 379 -13.88 5.83 -17.27
N LEU A 380 -14.23 6.00 -18.55
CA LEU A 380 -15.10 5.08 -19.31
C LEU A 380 -14.31 4.10 -20.20
N LEU A 381 -13.04 4.38 -20.47
CA LEU A 381 -12.12 3.39 -21.02
C LEU A 381 -11.79 2.36 -19.92
N PRO A 382 -11.55 1.07 -20.27
CA PRO A 382 -10.95 0.13 -19.33
C PRO A 382 -9.68 0.77 -18.78
N GLN A 383 -9.60 1.00 -17.46
CA GLN A 383 -8.51 1.76 -16.87
C GLN A 383 -7.18 1.27 -17.44
N ALA A 384 -6.39 2.19 -17.98
CA ALA A 384 -5.12 1.82 -18.60
C ALA A 384 -4.35 0.96 -17.59
N PRO A 385 -3.95 -0.28 -17.95
CA PRO A 385 -3.44 -1.23 -16.97
C PRO A 385 -2.25 -0.61 -16.23
N TRP A 386 -2.10 -0.88 -14.94
CA TRP A 386 -1.24 -0.13 -14.01
C TRP A 386 0.17 0.22 -14.57
N TYR A 387 0.76 -0.64 -15.41
CA TYR A 387 2.06 -0.42 -16.04
C TYR A 387 2.10 0.66 -17.14
N ARG A 388 0.94 1.21 -17.54
CA ARG A 388 0.78 2.39 -18.41
C ARG A 388 0.44 3.66 -17.63
N GLN A 389 0.02 3.53 -16.37
CA GLN A 389 -0.33 4.68 -15.54
C GLN A 389 0.94 5.39 -15.08
N ARG A 390 1.05 6.69 -15.40
CA ARG A 390 2.26 7.47 -15.10
C ARG A 390 2.59 7.51 -13.61
N ALA A 391 1.59 7.67 -12.74
CA ALA A 391 1.79 7.70 -11.29
C ALA A 391 2.39 6.38 -10.73
N CYS A 392 1.86 5.22 -11.14
CA CYS A 392 2.41 3.90 -10.83
C CYS A 392 3.87 3.77 -11.25
N ILE A 393 4.18 4.05 -12.53
CA ILE A 393 5.54 3.87 -13.04
C ILE A 393 6.53 4.86 -12.38
N THR A 394 6.14 6.12 -12.21
CA THR A 394 6.98 7.14 -11.55
C THR A 394 7.31 6.77 -10.10
N THR A 395 6.33 6.30 -9.33
CA THR A 395 6.55 5.89 -7.93
C THR A 395 7.37 4.59 -7.83
N LEU A 396 7.16 3.62 -8.71
CA LEU A 396 7.98 2.39 -8.77
C LEU A 396 9.45 2.67 -9.15
N VAL A 397 9.69 3.48 -10.19
CA VAL A 397 11.04 3.87 -10.60
C VAL A 397 11.72 4.66 -9.48
N GLY A 398 11.01 5.63 -8.90
CA GLY A 398 11.50 6.40 -7.77
C GLY A 398 11.80 5.54 -6.53
N TYR A 399 11.02 4.48 -6.28
CA TYR A 399 11.29 3.52 -5.20
C TYR A 399 12.59 2.76 -5.42
N GLY A 400 12.83 2.25 -6.65
CA GLY A 400 14.09 1.59 -6.98
C GLY A 400 15.31 2.51 -6.84
N LEU A 401 15.21 3.76 -7.28
CA LEU A 401 16.28 4.76 -7.14
C LEU A 401 16.57 5.12 -5.67
N ILE A 402 15.53 5.32 -4.86
CA ILE A 402 15.66 5.59 -3.42
C ILE A 402 16.25 4.36 -2.70
N ALA A 403 15.78 3.15 -3.02
CA ALA A 403 16.36 1.93 -2.46
C ALA A 403 17.84 1.82 -2.83
N PHE A 404 18.21 2.09 -4.09
CA PHE A 404 19.58 1.98 -4.57
C PHE A 404 20.50 2.97 -3.86
N LEU A 405 20.07 4.23 -3.78
CA LEU A 405 20.72 5.31 -3.05
C LEU A 405 21.12 4.89 -1.63
N PHE A 406 20.14 4.45 -0.82
CA PHE A 406 20.40 4.15 0.58
C PHE A 406 21.15 2.82 0.80
N ASN A 407 20.93 1.79 -0.03
CA ASN A 407 21.68 0.52 0.06
C ASN A 407 23.17 0.70 -0.28
N VAL A 408 23.49 1.45 -1.34
CA VAL A 408 24.89 1.74 -1.71
C VAL A 408 25.58 2.54 -0.61
N MET A 409 24.89 3.53 -0.03
CA MET A 409 25.42 4.29 1.10
C MET A 409 25.62 3.44 2.36
N GLU A 410 24.78 2.44 2.60
CA GLU A 410 24.90 1.52 3.74
C GLU A 410 26.10 0.58 3.63
N GLU A 411 26.45 0.11 2.43
CA GLU A 411 27.63 -0.72 2.22
C GLU A 411 28.94 0.10 2.20
N VAL A 412 28.95 1.26 1.55
CA VAL A 412 30.17 2.08 1.44
C VAL A 412 30.61 2.64 2.80
N LEU A 413 29.67 2.90 3.72
CA LEU A 413 29.92 3.46 5.04
C LEU A 413 30.90 2.62 5.89
N PRO A 414 30.68 1.32 6.20
CA PRO A 414 31.62 0.51 6.98
C PRO A 414 32.96 0.30 6.25
N ILE A 415 32.95 0.25 4.91
CA ILE A 415 34.18 0.21 4.10
C ILE A 415 35.01 1.48 4.33
N PHE A 416 34.41 2.66 4.15
CA PHE A 416 35.03 3.96 4.43
C PHE A 416 35.49 4.13 5.89
N ALA A 417 34.63 3.75 6.85
CA ALA A 417 34.91 3.95 8.27
C ALA A 417 36.03 3.04 8.79
N SER A 418 36.18 1.84 8.24
CA SER A 418 37.26 0.91 8.59
C SER A 418 38.55 1.13 7.79
N ALA A 419 38.48 1.75 6.61
CA ALA A 419 39.64 2.04 5.77
C ALA A 419 40.66 2.93 6.49
N ALA A 420 41.95 2.69 6.23
CA ALA A 420 43.02 3.42 6.88
C ALA A 420 42.95 4.94 6.65
N VAL A 421 43.29 5.75 7.67
CA VAL A 421 43.26 7.22 7.61
C VAL A 421 44.14 7.77 6.49
N VAL A 422 45.28 7.11 6.21
CA VAL A 422 46.18 7.47 5.08
C VAL A 422 45.57 7.21 3.70
N GLN A 423 44.52 6.40 3.60
CA GLN A 423 43.73 6.15 2.40
C GLN A 423 42.35 6.82 2.48
N GLY A 424 42.25 7.96 3.19
CA GLY A 424 41.06 8.80 3.27
C GLY A 424 39.90 8.25 4.10
N GLY A 425 40.07 7.11 4.78
CA GLY A 425 39.08 6.52 5.69
C GLY A 425 39.17 7.05 7.13
N LEU A 426 38.52 6.38 8.07
CA LEU A 426 38.52 6.74 9.50
C LEU A 426 39.36 5.82 10.40
N GLY A 427 39.79 4.65 9.90
CA GLY A 427 40.58 3.68 10.66
C GLY A 427 39.89 3.12 11.92
N LEU A 428 38.56 3.15 11.99
CA LEU A 428 37.81 2.73 13.17
C LEU A 428 37.82 1.21 13.33
N THR A 429 37.92 0.76 14.57
CA THR A 429 37.72 -0.65 14.97
C THR A 429 36.22 -1.01 15.08
N PRO A 430 35.84 -2.31 15.11
CA PRO A 430 34.44 -2.72 15.23
C PRO A 430 33.70 -2.10 16.42
N SER A 431 34.37 -1.97 17.56
CA SER A 431 33.83 -1.39 18.79
C SER A 431 33.68 0.14 18.75
N GLN A 432 34.37 0.83 17.84
CA GLN A 432 34.21 2.27 17.59
C GLN A 432 33.12 2.53 16.54
N LEU A 433 33.01 1.69 15.50
CA LEU A 433 32.00 1.83 14.46
C LEU A 433 30.58 1.48 14.94
N ALA A 434 30.44 0.38 15.70
CA ALA A 434 29.14 -0.14 16.11
C ALA A 434 28.24 0.87 16.86
N PRO A 435 28.73 1.64 17.86
CA PRO A 435 27.89 2.63 18.54
C PRO A 435 27.24 3.65 17.61
N SER A 436 27.96 4.14 16.59
CA SER A 436 27.43 5.12 15.65
C SER A 436 26.33 4.55 14.77
N LEU A 437 26.49 3.31 14.26
CA LEU A 437 25.45 2.60 13.52
C LEU A 437 24.20 2.35 14.38
N SER A 438 24.40 1.88 15.61
CA SER A 438 23.33 1.67 16.61
C SER A 438 22.55 2.96 16.92
N PHE A 439 23.24 4.09 17.09
CA PHE A 439 22.59 5.39 17.28
C PHE A 439 21.73 5.81 16.07
N GLY A 440 22.20 5.54 14.84
CA GLY A 440 21.39 5.68 13.64
C GLY A 440 20.07 4.90 13.72
N GLY A 441 20.11 3.65 14.22
CA GLY A 441 18.93 2.83 14.48
C GLY A 441 17.98 3.42 15.53
N VAL A 442 18.50 4.01 16.62
CA VAL A 442 17.67 4.72 17.62
C VAL A 442 16.98 5.93 17.00
N VAL A 443 17.71 6.76 16.26
CA VAL A 443 17.14 7.95 15.60
C VAL A 443 16.10 7.56 14.56
N LEU A 444 16.36 6.52 13.76
CA LEU A 444 15.41 5.92 12.82
C LEU A 444 14.10 5.55 13.52
N MET A 445 14.17 4.77 14.61
CA MET A 445 12.98 4.30 15.33
C MET A 445 12.19 5.45 15.96
N VAL A 446 12.86 6.39 16.64
CA VAL A 446 12.20 7.55 17.25
C VAL A 446 11.58 8.46 16.18
N TYR A 447 12.28 8.68 15.07
CA TYR A 447 11.80 9.50 13.97
C TYR A 447 10.64 8.83 13.22
N ALA A 448 10.71 7.53 12.91
CA ALA A 448 9.62 6.82 12.25
C ALA A 448 8.31 6.84 13.08
N LEU A 449 8.40 6.62 14.40
CA LEU A 449 7.23 6.60 15.29
C LEU A 449 6.65 8.00 15.59
N LYS A 450 7.51 9.03 15.71
CA LYS A 450 7.08 10.36 16.20
C LYS A 450 7.34 11.51 15.24
N GLY A 451 8.44 11.49 14.49
CA GLY A 451 8.84 12.56 13.57
C GLY A 451 8.11 12.51 12.24
N PHE A 452 8.16 11.38 11.55
CA PHE A 452 7.61 11.22 10.20
C PHE A 452 6.08 11.46 10.14
N PRO A 453 5.23 10.92 11.04
CA PRO A 453 3.79 11.21 11.04
C PRO A 453 3.45 12.68 11.39
N ARG A 454 4.38 13.42 12.02
CA ARG A 454 4.25 14.87 12.23
C ARG A 454 4.68 15.67 11.00
N LEU A 455 5.70 15.22 10.27
CA LEU A 455 6.11 15.81 9.00
C LEU A 455 5.01 15.63 7.94
N MET A 456 4.55 14.40 7.75
CA MET A 456 3.51 14.03 6.78
C MET A 456 2.25 14.88 6.94
N ARG A 457 1.72 15.01 8.17
CA ARG A 457 0.55 15.86 8.47
C ARG A 457 0.75 17.36 8.27
N ARG A 458 1.99 17.85 8.20
CA ARG A 458 2.30 19.28 8.03
C ARG A 458 2.54 19.69 6.58
N VAL A 459 3.09 18.80 5.75
CA VAL A 459 3.52 19.15 4.39
C VAL A 459 2.94 18.24 3.30
N GLY A 460 2.25 17.15 3.67
CA GLY A 460 1.78 16.12 2.74
C GLY A 460 2.90 15.14 2.33
N VAL A 461 2.51 13.95 1.85
CA VAL A 461 3.45 12.85 1.58
C VAL A 461 4.46 13.19 0.46
N VAL A 462 4.04 13.84 -0.62
CA VAL A 462 4.93 14.20 -1.75
C VAL A 462 5.99 15.21 -1.31
N ARG A 463 5.63 16.24 -0.53
CA ARG A 463 6.62 17.22 -0.03
C ARG A 463 7.54 16.60 1.02
N ALA A 464 7.04 15.68 1.85
CA ALA A 464 7.86 14.93 2.81
C ALA A 464 8.91 14.03 2.11
N LEU A 465 8.52 13.32 1.03
CA LEU A 465 9.44 12.56 0.19
C LEU A 465 10.54 13.46 -0.37
N ARG A 466 10.14 14.57 -1.02
CA ARG A 466 11.08 15.48 -1.67
C ARG A 466 12.03 16.11 -0.65
N LEU A 467 11.52 16.54 0.51
CA LEU A 467 12.38 17.01 1.61
C LEU A 467 13.41 15.95 2.02
N GLY A 468 13.02 14.67 2.12
CA GLY A 468 13.94 13.55 2.36
C GLY A 468 15.05 13.43 1.30
N LEU A 469 14.72 13.58 0.01
CA LEU A 469 15.71 13.58 -1.09
C LEU A 469 16.65 14.79 -1.04
N TRP A 470 16.12 15.99 -0.78
CA TRP A 470 16.91 17.21 -0.60
C TRP A 470 17.82 17.14 0.63
N MET A 471 17.41 16.45 1.70
CA MET A 471 18.24 16.16 2.86
C MET A 471 19.30 15.09 2.58
N ALA A 472 19.03 14.13 1.70
CA ALA A 472 19.94 13.02 1.43
C ALA A 472 21.27 13.46 0.78
N ALA A 473 21.29 14.53 -0.02
CA ALA A 473 22.53 15.04 -0.63
C ALA A 473 23.54 15.64 0.37
N PRO A 474 23.21 16.65 1.21
CA PRO A 474 24.11 17.14 2.26
C PRO A 474 24.39 16.07 3.31
N MET A 475 23.45 15.16 3.58
CA MET A 475 23.67 14.01 4.46
C MET A 475 24.76 13.08 3.91
N ALA A 476 24.70 12.73 2.61
CA ALA A 476 25.72 11.89 1.99
C ALA A 476 27.12 12.53 2.08
N LEU A 477 27.24 13.84 1.85
CA LEU A 477 28.50 14.57 1.99
C LEU A 477 28.99 14.70 3.45
N SER A 478 28.11 14.60 4.44
CA SER A 478 28.48 14.67 5.86
C SER A 478 29.25 13.43 6.36
N ILE A 479 29.05 12.27 5.73
CA ILE A 479 29.74 11.02 6.09
C ILE A 479 31.26 11.10 5.80
N PRO A 480 31.72 11.35 4.55
CA PRO A 480 33.15 11.49 4.26
C PRO A 480 33.77 12.71 4.96
N ALA A 481 32.99 13.76 5.26
CA ALA A 481 33.46 14.91 6.03
C ALA A 481 33.90 14.58 7.46
N CYS A 482 33.53 13.42 8.01
CA CYS A 482 34.07 12.94 9.29
C CYS A 482 35.60 12.73 9.23
N SER A 483 36.19 12.53 8.04
CA SER A 483 37.65 12.39 7.88
C SER A 483 38.42 13.67 8.18
N LEU A 484 37.77 14.84 8.14
CA LEU A 484 38.37 16.13 8.53
C LEU A 484 38.83 16.14 10.00
N PHE A 485 38.24 15.29 10.83
CA PHE A 485 38.57 15.15 12.25
C PHE A 485 39.51 13.98 12.54
N GLY A 486 40.01 13.24 11.55
CA GLY A 486 40.69 11.94 11.72
C GLY A 486 41.89 11.89 12.68
N GLY A 487 42.51 13.02 13.02
CA GLY A 487 43.52 13.13 14.08
C GLY A 487 42.98 13.32 15.50
N MET A 488 41.66 13.38 15.68
CA MET A 488 40.96 13.74 16.92
C MET A 488 39.82 12.75 17.20
N PRO A 489 40.09 11.60 17.85
CA PRO A 489 39.14 10.48 17.94
C PRO A 489 37.75 10.84 18.48
N ALA A 490 37.68 11.72 19.50
CA ALA A 490 36.40 12.16 20.07
C ALA A 490 35.55 12.98 19.08
N LEU A 491 36.17 13.82 18.24
CA LEU A 491 35.47 14.61 17.22
C LEU A 491 35.11 13.77 15.99
N THR A 492 35.96 12.81 15.59
CA THR A 492 35.59 11.81 14.57
C THR A 492 34.36 11.03 15.01
N GLN A 493 34.33 10.55 16.26
CA GLN A 493 33.19 9.80 16.78
C GLN A 493 31.92 10.67 16.87
N ALA A 494 32.03 11.90 17.38
CA ALA A 494 30.90 12.81 17.51
C ALA A 494 30.32 13.25 16.16
N SER A 495 31.18 13.55 15.17
CA SER A 495 30.74 13.87 13.80
C SER A 495 30.07 12.67 13.13
N LEU A 496 30.58 11.45 13.33
CA LEU A 496 29.96 10.23 12.81
C LEU A 496 28.58 9.97 13.44
N PHE A 497 28.41 10.18 14.75
CA PHE A 497 27.08 10.12 15.40
C PHE A 497 26.09 11.11 14.76
N LEU A 498 26.50 12.36 14.53
CA LEU A 498 25.64 13.36 13.88
C LEU A 498 25.29 12.97 12.43
N ALA A 499 26.26 12.48 11.66
CA ALA A 499 26.04 11.98 10.30
C ALA A 499 25.07 10.78 10.27
N MET A 500 25.15 9.86 11.24
CA MET A 500 24.22 8.73 11.36
C MET A 500 22.82 9.15 11.74
N GLY A 501 22.68 10.11 12.66
CA GLY A 501 21.38 10.72 12.97
C GLY A 501 20.76 11.41 11.75
N PHE A 502 21.56 12.13 10.96
CA PHE A 502 21.10 12.78 9.74
C PHE A 502 20.71 11.74 8.65
N LYS A 503 21.50 10.67 8.46
CA LYS A 503 21.18 9.55 7.57
C LYS A 503 19.83 8.94 7.92
N ALA A 504 19.60 8.67 9.21
CA ALA A 504 18.36 8.09 9.69
C ALA A 504 17.15 8.97 9.34
N VAL A 505 17.20 10.28 9.63
CA VAL A 505 16.06 11.18 9.32
C VAL A 505 15.84 11.31 7.82
N ALA A 506 16.89 11.54 7.02
CA ALA A 506 16.78 11.69 5.56
C ALA A 506 16.24 10.41 4.89
N GLY A 507 16.81 9.25 5.25
CA GLY A 507 16.41 7.94 4.74
C GLY A 507 14.97 7.57 5.10
N THR A 508 14.59 7.73 6.38
CA THR A 508 13.21 7.46 6.81
C THR A 508 12.22 8.34 6.04
N SER A 509 12.54 9.62 5.85
CA SER A 509 11.65 10.57 5.16
C SER A 509 11.42 10.19 3.71
N ALA A 510 12.49 9.92 2.95
CA ALA A 510 12.40 9.54 1.55
C ALA A 510 11.76 8.16 1.35
N PHE A 511 12.24 7.14 2.08
CA PHE A 511 11.83 5.75 1.89
C PHE A 511 10.39 5.49 2.35
N THR A 512 9.99 6.01 3.52
CA THR A 512 8.61 5.81 4.04
C THR A 512 7.57 6.54 3.20
N ALA A 513 7.85 7.79 2.80
CA ALA A 513 6.93 8.54 1.95
C ALA A 513 6.82 7.91 0.54
N CYS A 514 7.90 7.33 0.02
CA CYS A 514 7.89 6.61 -1.25
C CYS A 514 7.00 5.36 -1.19
N LEU A 515 7.10 4.57 -0.12
CA LEU A 515 6.24 3.41 0.11
C LEU A 515 4.74 3.75 0.16
N ILE A 516 4.40 4.82 0.87
CA ILE A 516 3.02 5.34 0.92
C ILE A 516 2.57 5.75 -0.50
N LEU A 517 3.42 6.43 -1.26
CA LEU A 517 3.11 6.86 -2.64
C LEU A 517 2.95 5.71 -3.62
N VAL A 518 3.78 4.65 -3.56
CA VAL A 518 3.61 3.45 -4.39
C VAL A 518 2.24 2.81 -4.15
N ASN A 519 1.78 2.76 -2.90
CA ASN A 519 0.49 2.17 -2.56
C ASN A 519 -0.69 3.10 -2.90
N ALA A 520 -0.55 4.41 -2.72
CA ALA A 520 -1.55 5.39 -3.12
C ALA A 520 -1.68 5.55 -4.64
N ALA A 521 -0.63 5.28 -5.40
CA ALA A 521 -0.63 5.36 -6.87
C ALA A 521 -1.14 4.09 -7.56
N ALA A 522 -1.30 2.99 -6.81
CA ALA A 522 -1.69 1.70 -7.34
C ALA A 522 -3.21 1.53 -7.41
N PRO A 523 -3.78 1.08 -8.55
CA PRO A 523 -5.18 0.67 -8.62
C PRO A 523 -5.53 -0.41 -7.60
N LYS A 524 -6.74 -0.34 -7.02
CA LYS A 524 -7.17 -1.24 -5.92
C LYS A 524 -7.16 -2.72 -6.34
N ASP A 525 -7.44 -3.01 -7.60
CA ASP A 525 -7.38 -4.34 -8.24
C ASP A 525 -5.94 -4.81 -8.55
N ALA A 526 -4.99 -3.88 -8.71
CA ALA A 526 -3.61 -4.15 -9.09
C ALA A 526 -2.58 -4.00 -7.94
N LEU A 527 -3.02 -3.58 -6.74
CA LEU A 527 -2.16 -3.23 -5.60
C LEU A 527 -1.12 -4.31 -5.24
N GLY A 528 -1.49 -5.59 -5.32
CA GLY A 528 -0.57 -6.71 -5.11
C GLY A 528 0.51 -6.81 -6.20
N SER A 529 0.13 -6.64 -7.46
CA SER A 529 1.08 -6.69 -8.61
C SER A 529 2.05 -5.50 -8.60
N VAL A 530 1.55 -4.30 -8.30
CA VAL A 530 2.39 -3.09 -8.20
C VAL A 530 3.41 -3.26 -7.07
N ASN A 531 2.95 -3.66 -5.88
CA ASN A 531 3.84 -3.95 -4.76
C ASN A 531 4.87 -5.03 -5.12
N GLY A 532 4.47 -6.13 -5.76
CA GLY A 532 5.38 -7.21 -6.15
C GLY A 532 6.48 -6.82 -7.13
N VAL A 533 6.18 -5.90 -8.04
CA VAL A 533 7.19 -5.32 -8.95
C VAL A 533 8.17 -4.41 -8.19
N GLY A 534 7.66 -3.48 -7.35
CA GLY A 534 8.51 -2.63 -6.52
C GLY A 534 9.41 -3.45 -5.57
N GLN A 535 8.86 -4.53 -5.04
CA GLN A 535 9.52 -5.49 -4.17
C GLN A 535 10.59 -6.34 -4.85
N THR A 536 10.34 -6.75 -6.10
CA THR A 536 11.38 -7.39 -6.93
C THR A 536 12.52 -6.41 -7.22
N LEU A 537 12.19 -5.16 -7.52
CA LEU A 537 13.15 -4.08 -7.77
C LEU A 537 14.01 -3.78 -6.52
N ALA A 538 13.40 -3.61 -5.35
CA ALA A 538 14.11 -3.41 -4.08
C ALA A 538 15.00 -4.60 -3.68
N SER A 539 14.65 -5.81 -4.09
CA SER A 539 15.42 -7.03 -3.80
C SER A 539 16.58 -7.23 -4.78
N GLY A 540 16.38 -6.90 -6.06
CA GLY A 540 17.46 -6.71 -7.03
C GLY A 540 18.48 -5.66 -6.59
N VAL A 541 17.99 -4.54 -6.04
CA VAL A 541 18.83 -3.50 -5.44
C VAL A 541 19.58 -4.03 -4.21
N ARG A 542 18.95 -4.75 -3.27
CA ARG A 542 19.64 -5.37 -2.13
C ARG A 542 20.69 -6.40 -2.55
N GLY A 543 20.48 -7.08 -3.69
CA GLY A 543 21.43 -8.03 -4.27
C GLY A 543 22.59 -7.42 -5.06
N LEU A 544 22.42 -6.24 -5.68
CA LEU A 544 23.44 -5.62 -6.54
C LEU A 544 24.11 -4.38 -5.93
N GLY A 545 23.38 -3.64 -5.11
CA GLY A 545 23.81 -2.39 -4.47
C GLY A 545 25.10 -2.52 -3.67
N PRO A 546 25.25 -3.52 -2.78
CA PRO A 546 26.49 -3.70 -2.02
C PRO A 546 27.71 -3.97 -2.90
N ALA A 547 27.60 -4.84 -3.91
CA ALA A 547 28.68 -5.12 -4.85
C ALA A 547 29.08 -3.85 -5.64
N LEU A 548 28.10 -3.05 -6.07
CA LEU A 548 28.34 -1.78 -6.74
C LEU A 548 28.95 -0.74 -5.79
N GLY A 549 28.55 -0.69 -4.52
CA GLY A 549 29.17 0.17 -3.50
C GLY A 549 30.64 -0.17 -3.26
N GLY A 550 30.95 -1.46 -3.08
CA GLY A 550 32.33 -1.94 -2.97
C GLY A 550 33.19 -1.63 -4.20
N LEU A 551 32.63 -1.78 -5.40
CA LEU A 551 33.26 -1.39 -6.66
C LEU A 551 33.45 0.13 -6.78
N MET A 552 32.47 0.94 -6.36
CA MET A 552 32.55 2.41 -6.35
C MET A 552 33.62 2.92 -5.39
N TRP A 553 33.76 2.32 -4.20
CA TRP A 553 34.87 2.60 -3.28
C TRP A 553 36.22 2.21 -3.89
N GLY A 554 36.31 0.99 -4.44
CA GLY A 554 37.53 0.52 -5.09
C GLY A 554 37.93 1.37 -6.31
N TRP A 555 36.96 1.92 -7.04
CA TRP A 555 37.20 2.87 -8.14
C TRP A 555 37.60 4.25 -7.63
N SER A 556 37.00 4.77 -6.55
CA SER A 556 37.35 6.10 -6.04
C SER A 556 38.82 6.20 -5.67
N LEU A 557 39.41 5.17 -5.06
CA LEU A 557 40.84 5.07 -4.74
C LEU A 557 41.77 5.23 -5.97
N SER A 558 41.28 5.01 -7.19
CA SER A 558 42.05 5.24 -8.43
C SER A 558 42.02 6.70 -8.93
N LEU A 559 41.18 7.55 -8.33
CA LEU A 559 41.02 8.95 -8.71
C LEU A 559 41.95 9.82 -7.86
N SER A 560 42.89 10.51 -8.52
CA SER A 560 43.84 11.42 -7.87
C SER A 560 43.64 12.94 -8.17
N PRO A 561 42.42 13.52 -8.18
CA PRO A 561 42.26 14.96 -8.32
C PRO A 561 42.61 15.70 -7.01
N ALA A 562 43.55 16.63 -7.07
CA ALA A 562 44.02 17.39 -5.91
C ALA A 562 42.95 18.28 -5.21
N TRP A 563 41.80 18.50 -5.87
CA TRP A 563 40.73 19.38 -5.40
C TRP A 563 39.51 18.66 -4.81
N LEU A 564 39.39 17.35 -4.97
CA LEU A 564 38.29 16.54 -4.43
C LEU A 564 38.85 15.25 -3.81
N PRO A 565 38.92 15.12 -2.48
CA PRO A 565 39.40 13.91 -1.84
C PRO A 565 38.53 12.70 -2.24
N HIS A 566 39.16 11.61 -2.65
CA HIS A 566 38.49 10.49 -3.32
C HIS A 566 37.33 9.88 -2.50
N GLN A 567 37.40 9.92 -1.17
CA GLN A 567 36.36 9.42 -0.28
C GLN A 567 35.01 10.15 -0.48
N TYR A 568 35.00 11.38 -1.01
CA TYR A 568 33.76 12.08 -1.35
C TYR A 568 33.10 11.57 -2.64
N VAL A 569 33.80 10.83 -3.51
CA VAL A 569 33.24 10.44 -4.81
C VAL A 569 32.06 9.47 -4.68
N PRO A 570 32.13 8.35 -3.91
CA PRO A 570 31.00 7.43 -3.80
C PRO A 570 29.77 8.09 -3.17
N PHE A 571 29.95 8.83 -2.07
CA PHE A 571 28.85 9.52 -1.39
C PHE A 571 28.32 10.72 -2.19
N GLY A 572 29.19 11.44 -2.90
CA GLY A 572 28.81 12.56 -3.77
C GLY A 572 27.98 12.12 -4.97
N LEU A 573 28.33 10.99 -5.60
CA LEU A 573 27.50 10.37 -6.64
C LEU A 573 26.13 9.97 -6.11
N MET A 574 26.05 9.45 -4.89
CA MET A 574 24.79 9.15 -4.22
C MET A 574 24.00 10.44 -3.90
N GLY A 575 24.64 11.51 -3.43
CA GLY A 575 23.99 12.80 -3.24
C GLY A 575 23.44 13.40 -4.54
N LEU A 576 24.19 13.28 -5.65
CA LEU A 576 23.72 13.68 -6.98
C LEU A 576 22.55 12.80 -7.46
N LEU A 577 22.57 11.50 -7.19
CA LEU A 577 21.45 10.60 -7.49
C LEU A 577 20.19 10.98 -6.69
N ALA A 578 20.32 11.39 -5.43
CA ALA A 578 19.19 11.88 -4.63
C ALA A 578 18.56 13.14 -5.25
N LEU A 579 19.39 14.11 -5.67
CA LEU A 579 18.92 15.31 -6.36
C LEU A 579 18.32 15.00 -7.74
N ALA A 580 18.89 14.06 -8.50
CA ALA A 580 18.32 13.60 -9.76
C ALA A 580 16.96 12.89 -9.54
N THR A 581 16.82 12.15 -8.44
CA THR A 581 15.57 11.48 -8.08
C THR A 581 14.46 12.47 -7.71
N ASP A 582 14.78 13.66 -7.19
CA ASP A 582 13.76 14.73 -6.99
C ASP A 582 13.05 15.09 -8.30
N PHE A 583 13.75 15.07 -9.44
CA PHE A 583 13.15 15.37 -10.75
C PHE A 583 12.12 14.32 -11.18
N VAL A 584 12.28 13.05 -10.78
CA VAL A 584 11.30 11.98 -11.06
C VAL A 584 9.94 12.32 -10.43
N TYR A 585 9.94 12.96 -9.26
CA TYR A 585 8.74 13.37 -8.53
C TYR A 585 8.26 14.79 -8.86
N ARG A 586 8.89 15.51 -9.81
CA ARG A 586 8.40 16.83 -10.26
C ARG A 586 7.21 16.67 -11.18
N GLY A 587 6.09 17.29 -10.82
CA GLY A 587 4.85 17.15 -11.57
C GLY A 587 4.12 15.82 -11.32
N LEU A 588 4.53 15.03 -10.32
CA LEU A 588 3.68 13.96 -9.80
C LEU A 588 2.49 14.59 -9.07
N GLN A 589 1.42 14.82 -9.80
CA GLN A 589 0.09 15.02 -9.25
C GLN A 589 -0.44 13.66 -8.84
N MET A 590 -0.51 13.42 -7.54
CA MET A 590 -1.45 12.42 -7.03
C MET A 590 -2.85 13.02 -7.19
N PRO A 591 -3.90 12.21 -7.41
CA PRO A 591 -5.23 12.62 -6.99
C PRO A 591 -5.12 13.11 -5.54
N GLU A 592 -5.72 14.24 -5.22
CA GLU A 592 -5.89 14.64 -3.83
C GLU A 592 -6.77 13.55 -3.20
N GLY A 593 -6.13 12.62 -2.49
CA GLY A 593 -6.86 11.70 -1.63
C GLY A 593 -7.58 12.59 -0.64
N GLU A 594 -8.92 12.48 -0.62
CA GLU A 594 -9.86 13.28 0.17
C GLU A 594 -9.15 13.79 1.41
N GLU A 595 -8.89 15.10 1.45
CA GLU A 595 -8.17 15.64 2.59
C GLU A 595 -9.00 15.28 3.82
N LEU A 596 -8.34 14.66 4.80
CA LEU A 596 -8.86 14.61 6.17
C LEU A 596 -8.78 16.02 6.76
N SER A 597 -9.51 16.94 6.12
CA SER A 597 -9.85 18.23 6.69
C SER A 597 -10.85 17.96 7.80
N GLU A 598 -10.50 18.38 9.01
CA GLU A 598 -11.46 18.68 10.07
C GLU A 598 -12.26 19.96 9.70
N SER A 599 -12.69 20.06 8.44
CA SER A 599 -13.88 20.81 8.06
C SER A 599 -15.06 20.00 8.59
N SER A 600 -16.01 20.67 9.25
CA SER A 600 -17.34 20.12 9.50
C SER A 600 -17.86 19.41 8.24
N PRO A 601 -18.60 18.29 8.36
CA PRO A 601 -19.18 17.65 7.18
C PRO A 601 -19.92 18.70 6.34
N PRO A 602 -19.81 18.63 5.00
CA PRO A 602 -20.58 19.52 4.15
C PRO A 602 -22.05 19.42 4.55
N PRO A 603 -22.79 20.54 4.61
CA PRO A 603 -24.21 20.49 4.96
C PRO A 603 -24.91 19.50 4.03
N PHE A 604 -25.58 18.51 4.61
CA PHE A 604 -26.24 17.44 3.89
C PHE A 604 -27.24 18.04 2.89
N HIS A 605 -27.03 17.77 1.59
CA HIS A 605 -27.93 18.23 0.56
C HIS A 605 -29.13 17.26 0.51
N PRO A 606 -30.38 17.74 0.67
CA PRO A 606 -31.52 16.91 1.05
C PRO A 606 -32.02 15.92 -0.02
N HIS A 607 -31.39 15.84 -1.20
CA HIS A 607 -31.87 15.05 -2.35
C HIS A 607 -30.71 14.32 -3.05
N PRO A 608 -30.60 12.98 -2.91
CA PRO A 608 -29.46 12.25 -3.42
C PRO A 608 -29.33 12.20 -4.97
N PRO A 609 -30.40 12.08 -5.79
CA PRO A 609 -30.27 12.12 -7.25
C PRO A 609 -29.85 13.48 -7.83
N THR A 610 -30.23 14.60 -7.20
CA THR A 610 -29.87 15.93 -7.72
C THR A 610 -28.41 16.26 -7.45
N ALA A 611 -27.84 15.83 -6.31
CA ALA A 611 -26.41 15.95 -6.04
C ALA A 611 -25.55 15.24 -7.10
N ILE A 612 -26.04 14.12 -7.63
CA ILE A 612 -25.43 13.39 -8.75
C ILE A 612 -25.48 14.20 -10.05
N MET A 613 -26.62 14.82 -10.37
CA MET A 613 -26.76 15.66 -11.57
C MET A 613 -26.00 16.99 -11.46
N ASP A 614 -25.85 17.56 -10.26
CA ASP A 614 -24.98 18.71 -10.00
C ASP A 614 -23.50 18.38 -10.27
N GLU A 615 -23.01 17.21 -9.80
CA GLU A 615 -21.65 16.75 -10.10
C GLU A 615 -21.43 16.58 -11.60
N LEU A 616 -22.37 15.91 -12.29
CA LEU A 616 -22.30 15.67 -13.73
C LEU A 616 -22.37 16.98 -14.54
N SER A 617 -23.25 17.91 -14.17
CA SER A 617 -23.39 19.25 -14.75
C SER A 617 -22.08 20.03 -14.66
N GLN A 618 -21.50 20.15 -13.46
CA GLN A 618 -20.22 20.86 -13.26
C GLN A 618 -19.06 20.21 -14.03
N ARG A 619 -19.07 18.88 -14.17
CA ARG A 619 -18.00 18.11 -14.79
C ARG A 619 -18.04 18.10 -16.31
N TYR A 620 -19.23 18.08 -16.91
CA TYR A 620 -19.43 17.96 -18.36
C TYR A 620 -19.97 19.24 -19.02
N GLY A 621 -20.39 20.24 -18.24
CA GLY A 621 -20.75 21.57 -18.72
C GLY A 621 -22.15 21.70 -19.34
N PHE A 622 -23.06 20.76 -19.06
CA PHE A 622 -24.47 20.85 -19.49
C PHE A 622 -25.33 21.53 -18.42
N THR A 623 -26.44 22.14 -18.83
CA THR A 623 -27.48 22.64 -17.92
C THR A 623 -28.60 21.62 -17.75
N TYR A 624 -29.29 21.68 -16.61
CA TYR A 624 -30.42 20.81 -16.33
C TYR A 624 -31.54 21.51 -15.55
N GLU A 625 -32.77 21.02 -15.70
CA GLU A 625 -33.95 21.49 -14.96
C GLU A 625 -34.69 20.30 -14.31
N ILE A 626 -35.45 20.55 -13.24
CA ILE A 626 -36.19 19.52 -12.48
C ILE A 626 -37.69 19.68 -12.68
N ALA A 627 -38.40 18.59 -12.98
CA ALA A 627 -39.85 18.54 -13.10
C ALA A 627 -40.52 17.48 -12.20
N LYS A 628 -41.81 17.72 -11.94
CA LYS A 628 -42.71 16.98 -11.06
C LYS A 628 -43.74 16.18 -11.88
N ALA A 629 -43.78 14.87 -11.67
CA ALA A 629 -44.64 13.93 -12.40
C ALA A 629 -45.90 13.65 -11.58
N ASP A 630 -47.03 14.28 -11.94
CA ASP A 630 -48.29 14.07 -11.24
C ASP A 630 -48.90 12.71 -11.64
N ILE A 631 -48.37 11.61 -11.06
CA ILE A 631 -48.81 10.24 -11.28
C ILE A 631 -49.20 9.55 -9.96
N ASP A 632 -50.15 8.62 -10.02
CA ASP A 632 -50.50 7.76 -8.90
C ASP A 632 -49.57 6.53 -8.90
N GLU A 633 -48.40 6.66 -8.26
CA GLU A 633 -47.44 5.57 -8.12
C GLU A 633 -48.04 4.34 -7.43
N LYS A 634 -48.98 4.53 -6.48
CA LYS A 634 -49.60 3.43 -5.74
C LYS A 634 -50.52 2.57 -6.62
N ALA A 635 -50.98 3.09 -7.77
CA ALA A 635 -51.71 2.32 -8.79
C ALA A 635 -50.79 1.44 -9.66
N ILE A 636 -49.48 1.72 -9.73
CA ILE A 636 -48.51 0.97 -10.54
C ILE A 636 -47.88 -0.11 -9.66
N ARG A 637 -48.13 -1.38 -10.01
CA ARG A 637 -47.68 -2.55 -9.25
C ARG A 637 -47.19 -3.68 -10.17
N HIS A 638 -46.21 -4.43 -9.67
CA HIS A 638 -45.63 -5.60 -10.34
C HIS A 638 -44.96 -6.51 -9.30
N GLU A 639 -44.94 -7.84 -9.54
CA GLU A 639 -44.36 -8.82 -8.61
C GLU A 639 -42.82 -8.83 -8.66
N ASP A 640 -42.25 -8.64 -9.85
CA ASP A 640 -40.80 -8.47 -10.05
C ASP A 640 -40.43 -6.99 -9.89
N ALA A 641 -39.47 -6.71 -9.00
CA ALA A 641 -39.08 -5.35 -8.64
C ALA A 641 -38.30 -4.60 -9.74
N GLN A 642 -37.55 -5.30 -10.61
CA GLN A 642 -36.83 -4.67 -11.72
C GLN A 642 -37.83 -4.09 -12.74
N HIS A 643 -38.88 -4.87 -13.03
CA HIS A 643 -39.99 -4.44 -13.86
C HIS A 643 -40.88 -3.39 -13.19
N LEU A 644 -40.97 -3.37 -11.85
CA LEU A 644 -41.71 -2.34 -11.12
C LEU A 644 -41.08 -0.95 -11.32
N VAL A 645 -39.77 -0.82 -11.03
CA VAL A 645 -39.09 0.48 -11.15
C VAL A 645 -39.06 0.99 -12.59
N LEU A 646 -38.84 0.11 -13.58
CA LEU A 646 -38.95 0.49 -14.99
C LEU A 646 -40.33 1.03 -15.35
N ARG A 647 -41.42 0.39 -14.88
CA ARG A 647 -42.78 0.88 -15.13
C ARG A 647 -43.05 2.24 -14.47
N LEU A 648 -42.51 2.47 -13.27
CA LEU A 648 -42.62 3.75 -12.57
C LEU A 648 -41.84 4.85 -13.32
N ALA A 649 -40.60 4.59 -13.73
CA ALA A 649 -39.79 5.52 -14.52
C ALA A 649 -40.45 5.86 -15.88
N HIS A 650 -40.95 4.85 -16.62
CA HIS A 650 -41.69 5.08 -17.87
C HIS A 650 -42.98 5.89 -17.66
N ALA A 651 -43.76 5.62 -16.60
CA ALA A 651 -44.95 6.40 -16.29
C ALA A 651 -44.62 7.87 -15.96
N LYS A 652 -43.51 8.12 -15.25
CA LYS A 652 -42.98 9.48 -15.01
C LYS A 652 -42.59 10.15 -16.32
N ALA A 653 -41.92 9.42 -17.22
CA ALA A 653 -41.48 9.93 -18.52
C ALA A 653 -42.66 10.30 -19.43
N ASP A 654 -43.65 9.42 -19.57
CA ASP A 654 -44.86 9.67 -20.37
C ASP A 654 -45.69 10.84 -19.83
N ALA A 655 -45.88 10.92 -18.50
CA ALA A 655 -46.64 12.00 -17.89
C ALA A 655 -45.99 13.38 -18.11
N ILE A 656 -44.67 13.46 -17.99
CA ILE A 656 -43.92 14.71 -18.22
C ILE A 656 -43.83 15.03 -19.72
N ARG A 657 -43.60 14.05 -20.59
CA ARG A 657 -43.63 14.26 -22.05
C ARG A 657 -45.00 14.80 -22.49
N ALA A 658 -46.10 14.30 -21.93
CA ALA A 658 -47.44 14.81 -22.21
C ALA A 658 -47.63 16.28 -21.75
N LYS A 659 -47.17 16.64 -20.54
CA LYS A 659 -47.19 18.03 -20.06
C LYS A 659 -46.37 18.97 -20.97
N LEU A 660 -45.17 18.55 -21.37
CA LEU A 660 -44.32 19.31 -22.26
C LEU A 660 -44.92 19.45 -23.66
N GLN A 661 -45.49 18.38 -24.23
CA GLN A 661 -46.14 18.42 -25.55
C GLN A 661 -47.33 19.38 -25.57
N ALA A 662 -48.10 19.47 -24.48
CA ALA A 662 -49.14 20.47 -24.34
C ALA A 662 -48.58 21.91 -24.34
N ALA A 663 -47.57 22.19 -23.50
CA ALA A 663 -46.95 23.52 -23.41
C ALA A 663 -46.26 23.95 -24.72
N ALA A 664 -45.52 23.05 -25.37
CA ALA A 664 -44.85 23.29 -26.64
C ALA A 664 -45.84 23.51 -27.80
N GLY A 665 -46.99 22.79 -27.78
CA GLY A 665 -48.08 22.98 -28.73
C GLY A 665 -48.76 24.36 -28.62
N GLU A 666 -48.84 24.93 -27.42
CA GLU A 666 -49.33 26.31 -27.20
C GLU A 666 -48.29 27.37 -27.62
N ALA A 667 -47.00 27.09 -27.47
CA ALA A 667 -45.90 27.99 -27.84
C ALA A 667 -45.45 27.90 -29.32
N GLY A 668 -45.82 26.84 -30.04
CA GLY A 668 -45.40 26.59 -31.42
C GLY A 668 -43.92 26.22 -31.57
N GLN A 669 -43.30 25.69 -30.51
CA GLN A 669 -41.88 25.32 -30.48
C GLN A 669 -41.72 23.79 -30.59
N PRO A 670 -40.67 23.27 -31.26
CA PRO A 670 -40.31 21.87 -31.18
C PRO A 670 -39.85 21.55 -29.75
N LEU A 671 -40.10 20.31 -29.30
CA LEU A 671 -39.44 19.78 -28.11
C LEU A 671 -38.05 19.30 -28.50
N ASP A 672 -37.06 19.69 -27.70
CA ASP A 672 -35.65 19.40 -27.92
C ASP A 672 -34.98 19.08 -26.58
N GLY A 673 -33.93 18.26 -26.61
CA GLY A 673 -33.21 17.76 -25.43
C GLY A 673 -33.69 16.42 -24.87
N LEU A 674 -32.99 15.99 -23.82
CA LEU A 674 -33.10 14.66 -23.21
C LEU A 674 -33.82 14.71 -21.86
N LEU A 675 -34.71 13.74 -21.65
CA LEU A 675 -35.46 13.52 -20.43
C LEU A 675 -34.90 12.33 -19.66
N VAL A 676 -34.39 12.57 -18.44
CA VAL A 676 -33.91 11.52 -17.53
C VAL A 676 -34.93 11.29 -16.42
N THR A 677 -35.48 10.09 -16.37
CA THR A 677 -36.34 9.60 -15.28
C THR A 677 -35.70 8.44 -14.57
N CYS A 678 -35.91 8.34 -13.27
CA CYS A 678 -35.37 7.27 -12.44
C CYS A 678 -36.36 6.92 -11.33
N ASP A 679 -36.27 5.68 -10.85
CA ASP A 679 -37.09 5.18 -9.75
C ASP A 679 -36.37 4.06 -9.00
N GLN A 680 -36.56 3.95 -7.68
CA GLN A 680 -35.86 2.98 -6.83
C GLN A 680 -36.77 2.40 -5.74
N VAL A 681 -36.68 1.09 -5.54
CA VAL A 681 -37.26 0.37 -4.40
C VAL A 681 -36.18 -0.39 -3.62
N VAL A 682 -36.47 -0.74 -2.36
CA VAL A 682 -35.65 -1.65 -1.56
C VAL A 682 -36.33 -3.02 -1.51
N LEU A 683 -35.56 -4.11 -1.62
CA LEU A 683 -36.00 -5.45 -1.27
C LEU A 683 -35.32 -5.93 0.00
N HIS A 684 -36.09 -6.59 0.86
CA HIS A 684 -35.59 -7.24 2.07
C HIS A 684 -36.42 -8.49 2.34
N GLU A 685 -35.75 -9.63 2.58
CA GLU A 685 -36.40 -10.95 2.79
C GLU A 685 -37.43 -11.35 1.70
N GLY A 686 -37.27 -10.83 0.46
CA GLY A 686 -38.18 -11.07 -0.66
C GLY A 686 -39.43 -10.18 -0.69
N GLN A 687 -39.54 -9.21 0.22
CA GLN A 687 -40.58 -8.17 0.22
C GLN A 687 -40.01 -6.87 -0.34
N ILE A 688 -40.83 -6.15 -1.13
CA ILE A 688 -40.52 -4.79 -1.59
C ILE A 688 -40.90 -3.84 -0.45
N LEU A 689 -39.92 -3.07 0.03
CA LEU A 689 -40.09 -2.04 1.05
C LEU A 689 -40.16 -0.67 0.38
N GLU A 690 -41.34 -0.06 0.43
CA GLU A 690 -41.55 1.35 0.10
C GLU A 690 -41.07 2.26 1.26
N LYS A 691 -41.35 3.56 1.21
CA LYS A 691 -41.08 4.48 2.32
C LYS A 691 -41.95 4.10 3.53
N PRO A 692 -41.40 4.09 4.77
CA PRO A 692 -42.18 3.72 5.95
C PRO A 692 -43.29 4.75 6.23
N GLU A 693 -44.50 4.29 6.54
CA GLU A 693 -45.63 5.20 6.85
C GLU A 693 -45.66 5.64 8.33
N ASP A 694 -45.01 4.91 9.24
CA ASP A 694 -44.93 5.23 10.68
C ASP A 694 -43.60 4.81 11.35
N GLU A 695 -43.35 5.33 12.56
CA GLU A 695 -42.13 5.02 13.36
C GLU A 695 -41.96 3.53 13.67
N ALA A 696 -43.05 2.77 13.81
CA ALA A 696 -43.00 1.35 14.14
C ALA A 696 -42.60 0.52 12.91
N GLU A 697 -42.94 0.99 11.71
CA GLU A 697 -42.50 0.45 10.43
C GLU A 697 -41.06 0.82 10.10
N ALA A 698 -40.66 2.10 10.24
CA ALA A 698 -39.27 2.51 10.10
C ALA A 698 -38.34 1.70 11.02
N ARG A 699 -38.72 1.54 12.29
CA ARG A 699 -37.98 0.70 13.26
C ARG A 699 -37.92 -0.77 12.82
N ARG A 700 -38.97 -1.30 12.20
CA ARG A 700 -39.06 -2.69 11.70
C ARG A 700 -38.13 -2.92 10.51
N TYR A 701 -38.06 -1.97 9.57
CA TYR A 701 -37.19 -2.04 8.39
C TYR A 701 -35.71 -1.92 8.79
N ILE A 702 -35.33 -0.85 9.52
CA ILE A 702 -33.93 -0.58 9.86
C ILE A 702 -33.35 -1.68 10.77
N ALA A 703 -34.11 -2.14 11.77
CA ALA A 703 -33.70 -3.30 12.59
C ALA A 703 -33.79 -4.65 11.85
N GLY A 704 -34.42 -4.70 10.68
CA GLY A 704 -34.46 -5.84 9.78
C GLY A 704 -33.14 -6.11 9.08
N TYR A 705 -32.46 -5.05 8.64
CA TYR A 705 -31.24 -5.13 7.84
C TYR A 705 -30.06 -5.86 8.51
N GLY A 706 -30.03 -5.92 9.84
CA GLY A 706 -29.07 -6.73 10.59
C GLY A 706 -29.34 -8.25 10.58
N ARG A 707 -30.47 -8.71 10.04
CA ARG A 707 -30.85 -10.14 9.94
C ARG A 707 -30.66 -10.72 8.53
N ALA A 708 -30.97 -9.92 7.52
CA ALA A 708 -30.86 -10.25 6.11
C ALA A 708 -30.45 -8.99 5.31
N PRO A 709 -29.74 -9.12 4.18
CA PRO A 709 -29.32 -7.95 3.41
C PRO A 709 -30.52 -7.12 2.92
N ALA A 710 -30.26 -5.83 2.74
CA ALA A 710 -31.11 -4.95 1.93
C ALA A 710 -30.61 -4.96 0.49
N CYS A 711 -31.49 -4.83 -0.49
CA CYS A 711 -31.13 -4.77 -1.90
C CYS A 711 -31.84 -3.58 -2.54
N THR A 712 -31.12 -2.52 -2.93
CA THR A 712 -31.73 -1.49 -3.78
C THR A 712 -31.84 -2.02 -5.20
N VAL A 713 -32.98 -1.77 -5.83
CA VAL A 713 -33.20 -1.97 -7.26
C VAL A 713 -33.64 -0.62 -7.80
N GLY A 714 -32.80 -0.02 -8.63
CA GLY A 714 -33.02 1.28 -9.26
C GLY A 714 -33.17 1.14 -10.77
N SER A 715 -33.82 2.10 -11.41
CA SER A 715 -33.92 2.20 -12.87
C SER A 715 -33.54 3.58 -13.36
N VAL A 716 -33.09 3.64 -14.61
CA VAL A 716 -32.89 4.89 -15.35
C VAL A 716 -33.50 4.71 -16.73
N VAL A 717 -34.40 5.62 -17.11
CA VAL A 717 -35.00 5.70 -18.43
C VAL A 717 -34.67 7.08 -19.01
N LEU A 718 -33.88 7.07 -20.07
CA LEU A 718 -33.50 8.21 -20.89
C LEU A 718 -34.45 8.27 -22.09
N THR A 719 -35.12 9.41 -22.32
CA THR A 719 -36.03 9.61 -23.46
C THR A 719 -35.62 10.85 -24.24
N ASP A 720 -35.46 10.72 -25.54
CA ASP A 720 -35.32 11.85 -26.47
C ASP A 720 -36.71 12.47 -26.70
N LEU A 721 -36.83 13.78 -26.41
CA LEU A 721 -38.08 14.52 -26.53
C LEU A 721 -38.47 14.84 -27.98
N ALA A 722 -37.51 14.87 -28.90
CA ALA A 722 -37.72 15.16 -30.31
C ALA A 722 -38.17 13.93 -31.11
N SER A 723 -37.46 12.80 -30.98
CA SER A 723 -37.83 11.55 -31.69
C SER A 723 -38.81 10.67 -30.92
N GLY A 724 -38.89 10.80 -29.59
CA GLY A 724 -39.61 9.87 -28.71
C GLY A 724 -38.90 8.53 -28.49
N ALA A 725 -37.66 8.36 -28.97
CA ALA A 725 -36.84 7.19 -28.66
C ALA A 725 -36.51 7.14 -27.16
N SER A 726 -36.40 5.93 -26.61
CA SER A 726 -36.01 5.74 -25.21
C SER A 726 -35.00 4.60 -25.04
N TRP A 727 -34.14 4.77 -24.04
CA TRP A 727 -33.13 3.82 -23.62
C TRP A 727 -33.28 3.60 -22.12
N GLU A 728 -33.31 2.35 -21.68
CA GLU A 728 -33.58 1.97 -20.30
C GLU A 728 -32.48 1.07 -19.74
N GLY A 729 -32.40 1.04 -18.42
CA GLY A 729 -31.75 -0.05 -17.71
C GLY A 729 -32.07 -0.07 -16.23
N VAL A 730 -31.62 -1.14 -15.59
CA VAL A 730 -31.81 -1.42 -14.17
C VAL A 730 -30.43 -1.58 -13.53
N ASP A 731 -30.31 -1.08 -12.32
CA ASP A 731 -29.15 -1.24 -11.46
C ASP A 731 -29.56 -1.86 -10.12
N VAL A 732 -28.63 -2.59 -9.49
CA VAL A 732 -28.91 -3.39 -8.29
C VAL A 732 -27.71 -3.34 -7.35
N ALA A 733 -27.91 -2.84 -6.12
CA ALA A 733 -26.90 -2.89 -5.08
C ALA A 733 -27.40 -3.67 -3.85
N THR A 734 -26.60 -4.61 -3.35
CA THR A 734 -26.93 -5.40 -2.14
C THR A 734 -26.06 -4.96 -0.97
N ILE A 735 -26.69 -4.51 0.12
CA ILE A 735 -26.03 -4.00 1.32
C ILE A 735 -26.21 -5.00 2.46
N HIS A 736 -25.08 -5.37 3.09
CA HIS A 736 -25.04 -6.34 4.19
C HIS A 736 -24.68 -5.58 5.46
N PHE A 737 -25.55 -5.62 6.46
CA PHE A 737 -25.37 -4.88 7.71
C PHE A 737 -25.04 -5.80 8.89
N ALA A 738 -24.27 -5.27 9.84
CA ALA A 738 -24.27 -5.73 11.21
C ALA A 738 -25.56 -5.26 11.91
N PRO A 739 -25.99 -5.88 13.02
CA PRO A 739 -27.11 -5.38 13.81
C PRO A 739 -26.93 -3.91 14.21
N ILE A 740 -27.83 -3.05 13.73
CA ILE A 740 -27.83 -1.63 14.06
C ILE A 740 -28.37 -1.48 15.50
N PRO A 741 -27.65 -0.79 16.41
CA PRO A 741 -28.07 -0.57 17.78
C PRO A 741 -29.42 0.13 17.88
N GLY A 742 -30.28 -0.29 18.82
CA GLY A 742 -31.64 0.24 18.94
C GLY A 742 -31.67 1.76 19.22
N ASP A 743 -30.68 2.25 19.96
CA ASP A 743 -30.45 3.68 20.21
C ASP A 743 -30.02 4.46 18.95
N SER A 744 -29.28 3.85 18.03
CA SER A 744 -29.05 4.42 16.69
C SER A 744 -30.34 4.47 15.87
N VAL A 745 -31.15 3.40 15.90
CA VAL A 745 -32.43 3.34 15.18
C VAL A 745 -33.43 4.37 15.70
N ASP A 746 -33.57 4.51 17.01
CA ASP A 746 -34.49 5.48 17.62
C ASP A 746 -34.07 6.94 17.32
N ARG A 747 -32.75 7.21 17.19
CA ARG A 747 -32.24 8.53 16.77
C ARG A 747 -32.50 8.82 15.29
N LEU A 748 -32.23 7.86 14.40
CA LEU A 748 -32.55 7.95 12.97
C LEU A 748 -34.04 8.25 12.71
N ILE A 749 -34.92 7.64 13.50
CA ILE A 749 -36.36 7.87 13.42
C ILE A 749 -36.73 9.27 13.95
N ALA A 750 -36.10 9.73 15.04
CA ALA A 750 -36.31 11.06 15.59
C ALA A 750 -35.77 12.19 14.68
N GLU A 751 -34.74 11.91 13.90
CA GLU A 751 -34.21 12.80 12.84
C GLU A 751 -35.18 12.91 11.65
N GLY A 752 -36.03 11.90 11.44
CA GLY A 752 -37.16 11.94 10.50
C GLY A 752 -36.81 11.79 9.02
N GLU A 753 -35.53 11.77 8.66
CA GLU A 753 -35.08 11.63 7.27
C GLU A 753 -35.43 10.25 6.67
N VAL A 754 -35.48 9.21 7.51
CA VAL A 754 -35.83 7.82 7.14
C VAL A 754 -37.23 7.67 6.53
N PHE A 755 -38.13 8.63 6.71
CA PHE A 755 -39.47 8.62 6.10
C PHE A 755 -39.47 9.02 4.62
N TRP A 756 -38.39 9.65 4.14
CA TRP A 756 -38.24 10.07 2.73
C TRP A 756 -37.47 9.06 1.87
N CYS A 757 -36.85 8.05 2.49
CA CYS A 757 -36.05 7.02 1.81
C CYS A 757 -36.81 5.70 1.69
N ALA A 758 -36.71 5.02 0.54
CA ALA A 758 -37.29 3.68 0.37
C ALA A 758 -36.70 2.73 1.44
N GLY A 759 -37.56 2.00 2.14
CA GLY A 759 -37.19 1.15 3.28
C GLY A 759 -36.54 1.88 4.47
N GLY A 760 -36.49 3.22 4.51
CA GLY A 760 -35.67 3.96 5.49
C GLY A 760 -34.17 3.65 5.38
N LEU A 761 -33.70 3.27 4.19
CA LEU A 761 -32.33 2.83 3.94
C LEU A 761 -31.42 4.04 3.66
N MET A 762 -30.65 4.46 4.66
CA MET A 762 -29.69 5.58 4.58
C MET A 762 -28.28 5.08 4.91
N VAL A 763 -27.54 4.63 3.90
CA VAL A 763 -26.26 3.90 4.06
C VAL A 763 -25.09 4.85 4.34
N GLU A 764 -25.24 6.09 3.88
CA GLU A 764 -24.37 7.23 4.05
C GLU A 764 -24.45 7.89 5.44
N HIS A 765 -25.54 7.68 6.19
CA HIS A 765 -25.76 8.36 7.46
C HIS A 765 -24.76 7.93 8.55
N GLU A 766 -24.27 8.86 9.37
CA GLU A 766 -23.21 8.60 10.38
C GLU A 766 -23.59 7.51 11.39
N LEU A 767 -24.89 7.36 11.69
CA LEU A 767 -25.41 6.33 12.60
C LEU A 767 -25.58 4.94 11.95
N VAL A 768 -25.47 4.84 10.62
CA VAL A 768 -25.67 3.60 9.85
C VAL A 768 -24.37 3.12 9.20
N GLN A 769 -23.56 4.03 8.66
CA GLN A 769 -22.30 3.74 7.98
C GLN A 769 -21.36 2.79 8.77
N PRO A 770 -21.19 2.90 10.11
CA PRO A 770 -20.34 1.99 10.89
C PRO A 770 -20.85 0.54 10.94
N HIS A 771 -22.12 0.31 10.58
CA HIS A 771 -22.77 -1.00 10.58
C HIS A 771 -22.80 -1.66 9.19
N VAL A 772 -22.34 -0.99 8.14
CA VAL A 772 -22.23 -1.57 6.80
C VAL A 772 -21.03 -2.51 6.74
N ILE A 773 -21.27 -3.82 6.62
CA ILE A 773 -20.22 -4.83 6.54
C ILE A 773 -19.60 -4.85 5.14
N ARG A 774 -20.45 -4.86 4.11
CA ARG A 774 -20.08 -4.81 2.70
C ARG A 774 -21.26 -4.35 1.85
N MET A 775 -20.94 -3.81 0.67
CA MET A 775 -21.90 -3.42 -0.35
C MET A 775 -21.45 -4.03 -1.68
N ASP A 776 -22.34 -4.82 -2.28
CA ASP A 776 -22.18 -5.40 -3.62
C ASP A 776 -22.93 -4.48 -4.61
N GLY A 777 -22.31 -3.38 -5.03
CA GLY A 777 -22.92 -2.32 -5.86
C GLY A 777 -22.14 -1.00 -5.78
N SER A 778 -22.64 0.06 -6.42
CA SER A 778 -22.09 1.43 -6.27
C SER A 778 -22.80 2.17 -5.12
N LEU A 779 -22.27 3.32 -4.66
CA LEU A 779 -23.00 4.17 -3.71
C LEU A 779 -24.10 4.95 -4.43
N ASP A 780 -23.87 5.33 -5.69
CA ASP A 780 -24.84 6.00 -6.56
C ASP A 780 -26.08 5.10 -6.80
N SER A 781 -25.89 3.77 -6.85
CA SER A 781 -26.92 2.70 -6.88
C SER A 781 -27.87 2.68 -5.67
N VAL A 782 -27.43 3.24 -4.54
CA VAL A 782 -28.22 3.33 -3.30
C VAL A 782 -28.92 4.69 -3.20
N MET A 783 -28.30 5.71 -3.80
CA MET A 783 -28.73 7.10 -3.85
C MET A 783 -29.77 7.41 -4.95
N GLY A 784 -30.38 6.40 -5.59
CA GLY A 784 -31.50 6.58 -6.53
C GLY A 784 -31.14 6.84 -7.99
N LEU A 785 -29.86 7.05 -8.34
CA LEU A 785 -29.45 7.33 -9.72
C LEU A 785 -28.01 6.83 -10.00
N ASP A 786 -27.86 5.64 -10.56
CA ASP A 786 -26.53 5.12 -10.87
C ASP A 786 -25.85 5.88 -12.03
N LYS A 787 -24.73 6.55 -11.71
CA LYS A 787 -23.93 7.34 -12.65
C LYS A 787 -23.43 6.52 -13.84
N GLN A 788 -23.06 5.25 -13.61
CA GLN A 788 -22.49 4.41 -14.68
C GLN A 788 -23.56 3.95 -15.65
N LEU A 789 -24.77 3.68 -15.18
CA LEU A 789 -25.93 3.38 -16.00
C LEU A 789 -26.34 4.60 -16.83
N LEU A 790 -26.53 5.77 -16.21
CA LEU A 790 -26.88 7.00 -16.92
C LEU A 790 -25.88 7.33 -18.04
N LEU A 791 -24.58 7.30 -17.76
CA LEU A 791 -23.55 7.56 -18.77
C LEU A 791 -23.55 6.51 -19.90
N ARG A 792 -23.84 5.23 -19.61
CA ARG A 792 -23.98 4.19 -20.65
C ARG A 792 -25.19 4.46 -21.56
N LEU A 793 -26.32 4.88 -21.01
CA LEU A 793 -27.52 5.22 -21.78
C LEU A 793 -27.30 6.46 -22.65
N LEU A 794 -26.64 7.50 -22.13
CA LEU A 794 -26.24 8.69 -22.90
C LEU A 794 -25.33 8.35 -24.07
N CYS A 795 -24.31 7.49 -23.87
CA CYS A 795 -23.47 7.01 -24.97
C CYS A 795 -24.25 6.16 -25.99
N ALA A 796 -25.23 5.36 -25.56
CA ALA A 796 -26.06 4.57 -26.45
C ALA A 796 -27.02 5.44 -27.30
N ALA A 797 -27.51 6.55 -26.75
CA ALA A 797 -28.31 7.53 -27.47
C ALA A 797 -27.49 8.24 -28.56
N GLY A 798 -26.35 8.85 -28.19
CA GLY A 798 -25.51 9.56 -29.18
C GLY A 798 -24.98 8.64 -30.29
N ALA A 799 -24.66 7.38 -29.99
CA ALA A 799 -24.25 6.40 -31.01
C ALA A 799 -25.40 5.97 -31.95
N ALA A 800 -26.66 6.07 -31.52
CA ALA A 800 -27.81 5.83 -32.38
C ALA A 800 -28.08 7.03 -33.31
N GLU A 801 -27.81 8.24 -32.83
CA GLU A 801 -27.89 9.49 -33.59
C GLU A 801 -26.81 9.56 -34.68
N GLU A 802 -25.54 9.26 -34.36
CA GLU A 802 -24.45 9.12 -35.34
C GLU A 802 -24.71 8.03 -36.40
N ALA A 803 -25.56 7.03 -36.10
CA ALA A 803 -25.92 5.96 -37.03
C ALA A 803 -27.17 6.27 -37.87
N ALA A 804 -27.91 7.34 -37.54
CA ALA A 804 -29.10 7.80 -38.26
C ALA A 804 -28.81 8.99 -39.21
N ALA A 805 -27.69 9.69 -39.00
CA ALA A 805 -27.15 10.75 -39.86
C ALA A 805 -26.36 10.22 -41.07
#